data_AF-A0A968IDA3-F1
#
_entry.id   AF-A0A968IDA3-F1
#
_cell.length_a   1.000
_cell.length_b   1.000
_cell.length_c   1.000
_cell.angle_alpha   90.00
_cell.angle_beta   90.00
_cell.angle_gamma   90.00
#
_symmetry.space_group_name_H-M   'P 1'
#
loop_
_entity.id
_entity.type
_entity.pdbx_description
1 polymer ?
#
loop_
_entity_poly.entity_id
_entity_poly.type
_entity_poly.pdbx_seq_one_letter_code
_entity_poly.pdbx_strand_id
1 'polypeptide(L)'
;MNVIIFNSLLLPPSQTFIRDPAEKLQRFKAYYVGSRRVKGLDLPPERTLVVNSGNFVGKVGEQLFKLSGFAPKLYRQVQQLNPVLIHAQFGLSGALVLPWARSLAIPLIVHYRGADATIEEASSRYTSLNHWIYFQRKEALKQEARLFLTVSKFIKDKLLEQGFPPEKIINHYHGVDLDRFRPDNKIQREPIVLFVGRLTEKKGCEYLIKVMAKVQSELPEVELVAIGDGPLKPKLEALAAKLLYRYRFLGVQPPDTVKSWMNRASLLAAPSVTASGGDSEGLPNVVLEAQAMGLPVVSTIHAGIPEGVIDGQTGFLTAERDVEGLAESSLRLLKNADLWQSFSVNGRTHVETHFDRAKQTRVLEGIYESVLLTKGKKICVLLLLVFLGMLVAFLGHGSFQKLNVFSVQANSEIPIFSFKPAIAQAIALPKDSGFVNVKDIGAKGDGITDDTLVLQKIFESNKEDENGSIRSIYIPNGIYLVSDTIAWGDKRKDVRGESRDGVIIKLRDNCPGFENPNNPKKVLQVEFGHGGQNFDQRLRNFTIDIGKGNPGAIGLGYHTNNSGEIYDLTIRSNDPQKRGHTGLSLDKEWPGPGLVKNVYVDGFDTGIYITQDQYSMTFEHITLTNQRKVGFLNSWNSVAIRDLKSINRVPAIENQGKMALMALVEAELSEGDPNSPAILNHSDGVLFARDIKTQGYKVAIDNQSGQTQKIESAKVDEFISHPISNLFPSSGQSLRLPIEDTPNIPYGDPSTWANVSKYNAIPDDDEDDGVAIQKRLIRALKLFIFLREHTIQNRVFAFAVTLAESWV
;
A
#
# COMPACT_ATOMS: atom_id res chain seq x y z
N MET A 1 3.93 -0.63 -28.17
CA MET A 1 3.46 0.74 -28.56
C MET A 1 4.56 1.77 -28.34
N ASN A 2 4.60 2.87 -29.08
CA ASN A 2 5.66 3.88 -28.93
C ASN A 2 5.29 4.92 -27.85
N VAL A 3 6.19 5.19 -26.91
CA VAL A 3 6.03 6.20 -25.86
C VAL A 3 7.12 7.26 -25.95
N ILE A 4 6.75 8.53 -25.80
CA ILE A 4 7.70 9.62 -25.73
C ILE A 4 8.12 9.84 -24.27
N ILE A 5 9.39 9.65 -23.97
CA ILE A 5 9.99 10.06 -22.69
C ILE A 5 10.56 11.46 -22.90
N PHE A 6 9.88 12.48 -22.37
CA PHE A 6 10.23 13.87 -22.61
C PHE A 6 10.99 14.50 -21.44
N ASN A 7 12.12 15.13 -21.71
CA ASN A 7 12.83 15.98 -20.74
C ASN A 7 13.51 17.17 -21.41
N SER A 8 13.40 18.38 -20.83
CA SER A 8 13.96 19.61 -21.40
C SER A 8 15.46 19.48 -21.70
N LEU A 9 16.24 19.10 -20.68
CA LEU A 9 17.66 18.75 -20.83
C LEU A 9 17.75 17.23 -20.91
N LEU A 10 18.10 16.70 -22.08
CA LEU A 10 17.93 15.27 -22.34
C LEU A 10 19.00 14.43 -21.61
N LEU A 11 18.62 13.96 -20.42
CA LEU A 11 19.26 12.92 -19.60
C LEU A 11 20.75 13.15 -19.29
N PRO A 12 21.09 14.17 -18.46
CA PRO A 12 22.42 14.27 -17.85
C PRO A 12 22.79 13.00 -17.04
N PRO A 13 24.07 12.80 -16.68
CA PRO A 13 24.57 11.52 -16.17
C PRO A 13 23.86 11.00 -14.91
N SER A 14 23.31 11.90 -14.08
CA SER A 14 22.62 11.53 -12.85
C SER A 14 21.19 11.03 -13.03
N GLN A 15 20.63 11.03 -14.25
CA GLN A 15 19.24 10.69 -14.53
C GLN A 15 19.05 9.24 -15.03
N THR A 16 19.86 8.32 -14.52
CA THR A 16 19.78 6.88 -14.80
C THR A 16 18.40 6.31 -14.47
N PHE A 17 17.76 6.86 -13.42
CA PHE A 17 16.40 6.53 -12.99
C PHE A 17 15.29 6.85 -14.02
N ILE A 18 15.60 7.55 -15.11
CA ILE A 18 14.67 7.75 -16.24
C ILE A 18 14.98 6.75 -17.35
N ARG A 19 16.25 6.66 -17.75
CA ARG A 19 16.67 5.81 -18.88
C ARG A 19 16.47 4.33 -18.55
N ASP A 20 16.98 3.87 -17.42
CA ASP A 20 17.09 2.46 -17.09
C ASP A 20 15.73 1.74 -17.02
N PRO A 21 14.69 2.27 -16.34
CA PRO A 21 13.38 1.65 -16.41
C PRO A 21 12.74 1.76 -17.80
N ALA A 22 12.96 2.86 -18.52
CA ALA A 22 12.40 3.05 -19.86
C ALA A 22 12.96 2.04 -20.89
N GLU A 23 14.21 1.61 -20.73
CA GLU A 23 14.84 0.54 -21.54
C GLU A 23 14.38 -0.87 -21.15
N LYS A 24 13.67 -1.02 -20.03
CA LYS A 24 13.16 -2.31 -19.53
C LYS A 24 11.66 -2.49 -19.76
N LEU A 25 10.99 -1.51 -20.37
CA LEU A 25 9.62 -1.64 -20.83
C LEU A 25 9.53 -2.80 -21.84
N GLN A 26 8.52 -3.66 -21.68
CA GLN A 26 8.30 -4.83 -22.54
C GLN A 26 7.20 -4.57 -23.56
N ARG A 27 6.14 -3.86 -23.15
CA ARG A 27 4.95 -3.55 -23.96
C ARG A 27 5.09 -2.20 -24.67
N PHE A 28 5.98 -1.35 -24.18
CA PHE A 28 6.23 -0.01 -24.71
C PHE A 28 7.66 0.16 -25.19
N LYS A 29 7.84 0.91 -26.28
CA LYS A 29 9.14 1.28 -26.82
C LYS A 29 9.38 2.76 -26.55
N ALA A 30 10.38 3.06 -25.73
CA ALA A 30 10.73 4.42 -25.34
C ALA A 30 11.51 5.16 -26.43
N TYR A 31 11.05 6.37 -26.76
CA TYR A 31 11.79 7.37 -27.55
C TYR A 31 12.11 8.57 -26.68
N TYR A 32 13.38 8.95 -26.66
CA TYR A 32 13.90 10.02 -25.82
C TYR A 32 13.85 11.35 -26.57
N VAL A 33 12.99 12.25 -26.10
CA VAL A 33 12.75 13.54 -26.75
C VAL A 33 13.07 14.68 -25.80
N GLY A 34 13.76 15.71 -26.29
CA GLY A 34 14.10 16.85 -25.44
C GLY A 34 14.35 18.16 -26.17
N SER A 35 14.44 19.24 -25.40
CA SER A 35 14.74 20.55 -25.98
C SER A 35 16.22 20.67 -26.35
N ARG A 36 17.12 20.08 -25.56
CA ARG A 36 18.57 20.13 -25.78
C ARG A 36 19.25 18.80 -25.43
N ARG A 37 20.15 18.33 -26.29
CA ARG A 37 21.09 17.26 -25.95
C ARG A 37 22.22 17.82 -25.09
N VAL A 38 22.46 17.22 -23.94
CA VAL A 38 23.59 17.56 -23.06
C VAL A 38 24.59 16.41 -23.03
N LYS A 39 25.83 16.68 -22.59
CA LYS A 39 26.77 15.60 -22.26
C LYS A 39 26.17 14.80 -21.10
N GLY A 40 25.81 13.55 -21.36
CA GLY A 40 24.89 12.79 -20.52
C GLY A 40 24.97 11.30 -20.75
N LEU A 41 23.89 10.60 -20.45
CA LEU A 41 23.80 9.16 -20.63
C LEU A 41 23.83 8.78 -22.12
N ASP A 42 24.43 7.62 -22.40
CA ASP A 42 24.34 7.00 -23.72
C ASP A 42 22.90 6.61 -24.00
N LEU A 43 22.37 7.12 -25.12
CA LEU A 43 21.03 6.83 -25.61
C LEU A 43 21.14 6.34 -27.06
N PRO A 44 20.26 5.42 -27.48
CA PRO A 44 20.22 4.92 -28.86
C PRO A 44 19.98 6.08 -29.86
N PRO A 45 20.87 6.30 -30.85
CA PRO A 45 20.75 7.41 -31.80
C PRO A 45 19.42 7.42 -32.55
N GLU A 46 18.92 6.24 -32.92
CA GLU A 46 17.67 6.04 -33.66
C GLU A 46 16.41 6.30 -32.82
N ARG A 47 16.55 6.37 -31.49
CA ARG A 47 15.46 6.67 -30.55
C ARG A 47 15.65 8.00 -29.81
N THR A 48 16.59 8.83 -30.26
CA THR A 48 16.94 10.10 -29.61
C THR A 48 16.64 11.27 -30.53
N LEU A 49 15.73 12.16 -30.11
CA LEU A 49 15.31 13.32 -30.90
C LEU A 49 15.40 14.60 -30.05
N VAL A 50 16.04 15.65 -30.57
CA VAL A 50 16.19 16.93 -29.85
C VAL A 50 15.96 18.13 -30.74
N VAL A 51 15.50 19.25 -30.15
CA VAL A 51 15.42 20.54 -30.87
C VAL A 51 16.82 21.11 -31.09
N ASN A 52 17.67 21.06 -30.06
CA ASN A 52 19.02 21.60 -30.08
C ASN A 52 20.08 20.49 -29.89
N SER A 53 20.86 20.24 -30.93
CA SER A 53 22.04 19.36 -30.93
C SER A 53 23.37 20.09 -30.73
N GLY A 54 23.36 21.41 -30.52
CA GLY A 54 24.53 22.24 -30.22
C GLY A 54 24.83 23.36 -31.23
N ASN A 55 24.18 23.36 -32.40
CA ASN A 55 24.39 24.37 -33.45
C ASN A 55 23.56 25.66 -33.25
N PHE A 56 23.90 26.74 -33.98
CA PHE A 56 23.25 28.06 -33.82
C PHE A 56 21.73 28.01 -34.08
N VAL A 57 21.31 27.33 -35.15
CA VAL A 57 19.88 27.15 -35.50
C VAL A 57 19.13 26.43 -34.38
N GLY A 58 19.74 25.39 -33.78
CA GLY A 58 19.19 24.66 -32.65
C GLY A 58 19.02 25.53 -31.40
N LYS A 59 19.95 26.44 -31.12
CA LYS A 59 19.84 27.38 -29.98
C LYS A 59 18.64 28.32 -30.11
N VAL A 60 18.40 28.86 -31.31
CA VAL A 60 17.23 29.72 -31.58
C VAL A 60 15.94 28.90 -31.53
N GLY A 61 15.94 27.73 -32.19
CA GLY A 61 14.80 26.81 -32.20
C GLY A 61 14.39 26.34 -30.80
N GLU A 62 15.35 26.15 -29.89
CA GLU A 62 15.07 25.77 -28.50
C GLU A 62 14.27 26.83 -27.74
N GLN A 63 14.57 28.12 -27.94
CA GLN A 63 13.85 29.21 -27.27
C GLN A 63 12.42 29.34 -27.80
N LEU A 64 12.26 29.25 -29.13
CA LEU A 64 10.94 29.21 -29.77
C LEU A 64 10.11 28.01 -29.28
N PHE A 65 10.72 26.83 -29.24
CA PHE A 65 10.07 25.63 -28.71
C PHE A 65 9.65 25.81 -27.26
N LYS A 66 10.50 26.39 -26.41
CA LYS A 66 10.13 26.62 -25.00
C LYS A 66 8.90 27.51 -24.90
N LEU A 67 8.92 28.66 -25.59
CA LEU A 67 7.86 29.67 -25.52
C LEU A 67 6.51 29.19 -26.07
N SER A 68 6.48 28.44 -27.17
CA SER A 68 5.23 28.12 -27.88
C SER A 68 5.01 26.63 -28.15
N GLY A 69 5.99 25.77 -27.90
CA GLY A 69 6.01 24.39 -28.39
C GLY A 69 6.36 24.28 -29.88
N PHE A 70 6.66 25.38 -30.57
CA PHE A 70 6.93 25.33 -32.02
C PHE A 70 8.31 24.73 -32.32
N ALA A 71 8.32 23.50 -32.84
CA ALA A 71 9.50 22.87 -33.43
C ALA A 71 9.08 21.93 -34.59
N PRO A 72 8.75 22.46 -35.77
CA PRO A 72 8.03 21.73 -36.82
C PRO A 72 8.76 20.50 -37.35
N LYS A 73 10.10 20.56 -37.50
CA LYS A 73 10.90 19.41 -37.92
C LYS A 73 10.83 18.27 -36.90
N LEU A 74 11.08 18.58 -35.62
CA LEU A 74 11.03 17.61 -34.54
C LEU A 74 9.61 17.07 -34.32
N TYR A 75 8.61 17.95 -34.41
CA TYR A 75 7.20 17.59 -34.31
C TYR A 75 6.80 16.56 -35.36
N ARG A 76 7.18 16.78 -36.64
CA ARG A 76 6.93 15.79 -37.70
C ARG A 76 7.62 14.46 -37.44
N GLN A 77 8.87 14.48 -36.97
CA GLN A 77 9.58 13.25 -36.59
C GLN A 77 8.86 12.51 -35.47
N VAL A 78 8.41 13.21 -34.42
CA VAL A 78 7.65 12.62 -33.33
C VAL A 78 6.28 12.11 -33.79
N GLN A 79 5.60 12.83 -34.68
CA GLN A 79 4.33 12.41 -35.25
C GLN A 79 4.48 11.12 -36.06
N GLN A 80 5.55 10.96 -36.84
CA GLN A 80 5.85 9.75 -37.61
C GLN A 80 6.10 8.52 -36.73
N LEU A 81 6.46 8.71 -35.46
CA LEU A 81 6.58 7.61 -34.50
C LEU A 81 5.21 7.06 -34.08
N ASN A 82 4.09 7.72 -34.39
CA ASN A 82 2.75 7.35 -33.91
C ASN A 82 2.73 7.05 -32.40
N PRO A 83 3.20 7.99 -31.54
CA PRO A 83 3.27 7.75 -30.11
C PRO A 83 1.87 7.66 -29.51
N VAL A 84 1.70 6.79 -28.54
CA VAL A 84 0.40 6.61 -27.86
C VAL A 84 0.26 7.51 -26.63
N LEU A 85 1.38 7.95 -26.03
CA LEU A 85 1.42 8.85 -24.88
C LEU A 85 2.76 9.61 -24.78
N ILE A 86 2.75 10.73 -24.04
CA ILE A 86 3.94 11.47 -23.62
C ILE A 86 4.10 11.32 -22.11
N HIS A 87 5.25 10.85 -21.67
CA HIS A 87 5.65 10.83 -20.27
C HIS A 87 6.76 11.87 -20.04
N ALA A 88 6.37 13.03 -19.56
CA ALA A 88 7.26 14.13 -19.23
C ALA A 88 7.92 13.93 -17.86
N GLN A 89 9.22 14.19 -17.83
CA GLN A 89 10.06 14.07 -16.64
C GLN A 89 10.24 15.46 -16.04
N PHE A 90 9.78 15.63 -14.82
CA PHE A 90 9.66 16.91 -14.09
C PHE A 90 8.51 17.80 -14.55
N GLY A 91 7.95 18.56 -13.60
CA GLY A 91 6.86 19.53 -13.84
C GLY A 91 7.17 20.54 -14.95
N LEU A 92 8.40 21.08 -14.96
CA LEU A 92 8.85 22.04 -15.97
C LEU A 92 8.78 21.44 -17.39
N SER A 93 9.20 20.19 -17.56
CA SER A 93 9.14 19.52 -18.85
C SER A 93 7.69 19.25 -19.27
N GLY A 94 6.81 18.92 -18.31
CA GLY A 94 5.37 18.77 -18.55
C GLY A 94 4.76 20.04 -19.13
N ALA A 95 5.02 21.20 -18.52
CA ALA A 95 4.55 22.49 -19.02
C ALA A 95 5.10 22.85 -20.41
N LEU A 96 6.35 22.49 -20.70
CA LEU A 96 6.97 22.75 -22.01
C LEU A 96 6.33 21.92 -23.13
N VAL A 97 6.02 20.64 -22.87
CA VAL A 97 5.50 19.71 -23.89
C VAL A 97 3.97 19.69 -23.97
N LEU A 98 3.27 20.38 -23.08
CA LEU A 98 1.80 20.48 -23.08
C LEU A 98 1.21 20.87 -24.46
N PRO A 99 1.77 21.83 -25.23
CA PRO A 99 1.26 22.13 -26.58
C PRO A 99 1.28 20.93 -27.54
N TRP A 100 2.25 20.03 -27.39
CA TRP A 100 2.35 18.82 -28.22
C TRP A 100 1.35 17.76 -27.81
N ALA A 101 1.08 17.60 -26.52
CA ALA A 101 0.03 16.71 -26.05
C ALA A 101 -1.34 17.12 -26.64
N ARG A 102 -1.62 18.43 -26.68
CA ARG A 102 -2.82 19.01 -27.33
C ARG A 102 -2.86 18.71 -28.83
N SER A 103 -1.80 19.06 -29.55
CA SER A 103 -1.79 18.98 -31.02
C SER A 103 -1.73 17.56 -31.56
N LEU A 104 -1.07 16.63 -30.84
CA LEU A 104 -1.06 15.20 -31.17
C LEU A 104 -2.31 14.48 -30.65
N ALA A 105 -3.12 15.12 -29.81
CA ALA A 105 -4.27 14.53 -29.13
C ALA A 105 -3.91 13.22 -28.40
N ILE A 106 -2.80 13.20 -27.66
CA ILE A 106 -2.33 12.06 -26.87
C ILE A 106 -2.17 12.43 -25.39
N PRO A 107 -2.41 11.48 -24.46
CA PRO A 107 -2.32 11.76 -23.04
C PRO A 107 -0.90 12.16 -22.62
N LEU A 108 -0.84 13.11 -21.69
CA LEU A 108 0.37 13.55 -21.02
C LEU A 108 0.39 13.03 -19.57
N ILE A 109 1.44 12.31 -19.23
CA ILE A 109 1.81 11.94 -17.85
C ILE A 109 3.00 12.80 -17.45
N VAL A 110 2.99 13.34 -16.23
CA VAL A 110 4.11 14.15 -15.70
C VAL A 110 4.61 13.52 -14.40
N HIS A 111 5.90 13.18 -14.32
CA HIS A 111 6.49 12.58 -13.10
C HIS A 111 7.31 13.61 -12.33
N TYR A 112 6.82 13.97 -11.15
CA TYR A 112 7.43 14.90 -10.19
C TYR A 112 8.38 14.18 -9.25
N ARG A 113 9.60 14.72 -9.06
CA ARG A 113 10.70 13.97 -8.42
C ARG A 113 11.42 14.69 -7.27
N GLY A 114 11.19 15.98 -7.06
CA GLY A 114 11.83 16.73 -5.98
C GLY A 114 11.65 18.23 -6.15
N ALA A 115 12.72 18.93 -6.51
CA ALA A 115 12.79 20.39 -6.66
C ALA A 115 11.63 21.01 -7.47
N ASP A 116 11.12 20.28 -8.47
CA ASP A 116 10.00 20.70 -9.32
C ASP A 116 8.64 20.71 -8.61
N ALA A 117 8.54 20.04 -7.46
CA ALA A 117 7.41 20.09 -6.54
C ALA A 117 7.73 20.86 -5.24
N THR A 118 8.99 20.95 -4.79
CA THR A 118 9.29 21.45 -3.43
C THR A 118 9.73 22.91 -3.38
N ILE A 119 10.31 23.45 -4.45
CA ILE A 119 10.82 24.83 -4.43
C ILE A 119 9.66 25.82 -4.41
N GLU A 120 9.75 26.82 -3.54
CA GLU A 120 8.75 27.87 -3.42
C GLU A 120 8.64 28.69 -4.71
N GLU A 121 7.41 29.00 -5.10
CA GLU A 121 7.14 29.76 -6.32
C GLU A 121 7.79 31.16 -6.29
N ALA A 122 7.70 31.86 -5.16
CA ALA A 122 8.30 33.18 -4.99
C ALA A 122 9.82 33.18 -5.23
N SER A 123 10.50 32.09 -4.86
CA SER A 123 11.95 31.96 -4.99
C SER A 123 12.41 31.52 -6.39
N SER A 124 11.53 30.90 -7.18
CA SER A 124 11.90 30.20 -8.43
C SER A 124 11.31 30.79 -9.70
N ARG A 125 10.19 31.51 -9.64
CA ARG A 125 9.41 31.97 -10.81
C ARG A 125 10.23 32.72 -11.86
N TYR A 126 11.24 33.49 -11.44
CA TYR A 126 12.08 34.31 -12.33
C TYR A 126 13.52 33.80 -12.49
N THR A 127 13.84 32.61 -11.98
CA THR A 127 15.21 32.07 -12.04
C THR A 127 15.63 31.62 -13.44
N SER A 128 14.67 31.30 -14.32
CA SER A 128 14.92 30.93 -15.72
C SER A 128 13.64 31.00 -16.54
N LEU A 129 13.80 31.04 -17.87
CA LEU A 129 12.68 30.95 -18.80
C LEU A 129 11.81 29.71 -18.57
N ASN A 130 12.41 28.54 -18.28
CA ASN A 130 11.64 27.31 -18.04
C ASN A 130 10.74 27.41 -16.79
N HIS A 131 11.23 28.08 -15.73
CA HIS A 131 10.44 28.30 -14.51
C HIS A 131 9.30 29.28 -14.79
N TRP A 132 9.57 30.39 -15.48
CA TRP A 132 8.53 31.33 -15.87
C TRP A 132 7.41 30.64 -16.68
N ILE A 133 7.77 29.83 -17.69
CA ILE A 133 6.79 29.08 -18.50
C ILE A 133 6.02 28.05 -17.67
N TYR A 134 6.71 27.35 -16.77
CA TYR A 134 6.07 26.39 -15.88
C TYR A 134 4.95 27.04 -15.07
N PHE A 135 5.21 28.16 -14.41
CA PHE A 135 4.19 28.85 -13.61
C PHE A 135 3.08 29.46 -14.47
N GLN A 136 3.38 29.98 -15.66
CA GLN A 136 2.36 30.46 -16.60
C GLN A 136 1.42 29.34 -17.09
N ARG A 137 1.91 28.11 -17.20
CA ARG A 137 1.14 26.96 -17.71
C ARG A 137 0.69 25.98 -16.63
N LYS A 138 0.99 26.23 -15.35
CA LYS A 138 0.76 25.29 -14.25
C LYS A 138 -0.71 24.91 -14.12
N GLU A 139 -1.61 25.89 -14.18
CA GLU A 139 -3.06 25.64 -14.09
C GLU A 139 -3.59 24.85 -15.29
N ALA A 140 -3.14 25.20 -16.50
CA ALA A 140 -3.46 24.41 -17.69
C ALA A 140 -2.90 22.98 -17.58
N LEU A 141 -1.71 22.81 -17.01
CA LEU A 141 -1.11 21.50 -16.78
C LEU A 141 -1.96 20.66 -15.82
N LYS A 142 -2.40 21.21 -14.69
CA LYS A 142 -3.31 20.56 -13.73
C LYS A 142 -4.61 20.07 -14.40
N GLN A 143 -5.19 20.90 -15.25
CA GLN A 143 -6.45 20.61 -15.94
C GLN A 143 -6.29 19.57 -17.05
N GLU A 144 -5.20 19.64 -17.82
CA GLU A 144 -5.09 18.90 -19.09
C GLU A 144 -4.16 17.69 -19.05
N ALA A 145 -3.17 17.66 -18.16
CA ALA A 145 -2.39 16.44 -17.95
C ALA A 145 -3.32 15.34 -17.43
N ARG A 146 -3.05 14.12 -17.91
CA ARG A 146 -3.89 12.96 -17.63
C ARG A 146 -3.61 12.38 -16.24
N LEU A 147 -2.33 12.35 -15.86
CA LEU A 147 -1.84 11.88 -14.57
C LEU A 147 -0.55 12.60 -14.16
N PHE A 148 -0.36 12.69 -12.86
CA PHE A 148 0.83 13.16 -12.16
C PHE A 148 1.41 12.00 -11.36
N LEU A 149 2.61 11.56 -11.71
CA LEU A 149 3.32 10.55 -10.92
C LEU A 149 4.21 11.24 -9.89
N THR A 150 4.31 10.68 -8.69
CA THR A 150 5.20 11.18 -7.63
C THR A 150 6.13 10.09 -7.15
N VAL A 151 7.38 10.45 -6.84
CA VAL A 151 8.41 9.48 -6.43
C VAL A 151 8.33 9.07 -4.96
N SER A 152 7.48 9.74 -4.19
CA SER A 152 7.30 9.54 -2.77
C SER A 152 5.97 10.17 -2.34
N LYS A 153 5.42 9.73 -1.21
CA LYS A 153 4.22 10.31 -0.59
C LYS A 153 4.46 11.78 -0.23
N PHE A 154 5.66 12.11 0.25
CA PHE A 154 6.02 13.53 0.49
C PHE A 154 5.84 14.41 -0.76
N ILE A 155 6.23 13.94 -1.95
CA ILE A 155 6.05 14.71 -3.18
C ILE A 155 4.57 14.77 -3.59
N LYS A 156 3.79 13.72 -3.33
CA LYS A 156 2.33 13.75 -3.49
C LYS A 156 1.71 14.85 -2.63
N ASP A 157 2.09 14.94 -1.36
CA ASP A 157 1.57 15.94 -0.43
C ASP A 157 1.92 17.36 -0.90
N LYS A 158 3.14 17.57 -1.42
CA LYS A 158 3.53 18.85 -2.02
C LYS A 158 2.72 19.24 -3.25
N LEU A 159 2.29 18.28 -4.08
CA LEU A 159 1.40 18.59 -5.19
C LEU A 159 -0.02 18.91 -4.70
N LEU A 160 -0.51 18.20 -3.69
CA LEU A 160 -1.82 18.47 -3.07
C LEU A 160 -1.87 19.87 -2.45
N GLU A 161 -0.85 20.25 -1.67
CA GLU A 161 -0.68 21.60 -1.11
C GLU A 161 -0.71 22.69 -2.20
N GLN A 162 -0.24 22.37 -3.41
CA GLN A 162 -0.23 23.28 -4.56
C GLN A 162 -1.53 23.26 -5.37
N GLY A 163 -2.55 22.52 -4.94
CA GLY A 163 -3.86 22.43 -5.59
C GLY A 163 -3.84 21.61 -6.88
N PHE A 164 -3.00 20.58 -6.97
CA PHE A 164 -3.14 19.57 -8.04
C PHE A 164 -4.34 18.65 -7.74
N PRO A 165 -5.10 18.22 -8.76
CA PRO A 165 -6.29 17.39 -8.55
C PRO A 165 -5.93 16.02 -7.95
N PRO A 166 -6.45 15.64 -6.76
CA PRO A 166 -6.07 14.40 -6.08
C PRO A 166 -6.28 13.15 -6.92
N GLU A 167 -7.36 13.09 -7.69
CA GLU A 167 -7.75 11.96 -8.55
C GLU A 167 -6.81 11.75 -9.75
N LYS A 168 -5.90 12.69 -9.99
CA LYS A 168 -4.88 12.60 -11.03
C LYS A 168 -3.49 12.29 -10.49
N ILE A 169 -3.29 12.16 -9.18
CA ILE A 169 -1.97 11.95 -8.59
C ILE A 169 -1.81 10.48 -8.19
N ILE A 170 -0.81 9.81 -8.77
CA ILE A 170 -0.45 8.43 -8.42
C ILE A 170 0.97 8.44 -7.85
N ASN A 171 1.15 7.81 -6.69
CA ASN A 171 2.48 7.60 -6.16
C ASN A 171 3.13 6.40 -6.87
N HIS A 172 4.27 6.64 -7.51
CA HIS A 172 5.03 5.66 -8.25
C HIS A 172 6.53 5.78 -7.93
N TYR A 173 7.01 4.85 -7.11
CA TYR A 173 8.39 4.77 -6.64
C TYR A 173 9.37 4.43 -7.77
N HIS A 174 10.62 4.86 -7.59
CA HIS A 174 11.70 4.30 -8.39
C HIS A 174 12.06 2.91 -7.90
N GLY A 175 12.47 2.05 -8.83
CA GLY A 175 13.08 0.78 -8.45
C GLY A 175 14.58 0.76 -8.66
N VAL A 176 15.25 -0.06 -7.84
CA VAL A 176 16.68 -0.37 -7.87
C VAL A 176 16.92 -1.62 -8.72
N ASP A 177 18.00 -1.60 -9.49
CA ASP A 177 18.47 -2.75 -10.25
C ASP A 177 19.14 -3.76 -9.31
N LEU A 178 18.39 -4.77 -8.86
CA LEU A 178 18.87 -5.75 -7.89
C LEU A 178 19.92 -6.72 -8.44
N ASP A 179 19.99 -6.88 -9.77
CA ASP A 179 21.04 -7.66 -10.43
C ASP A 179 22.35 -6.88 -10.41
N ARG A 180 22.27 -5.57 -10.66
CA ARG A 180 23.43 -4.68 -10.59
C ARG A 180 23.86 -4.43 -9.16
N PHE A 181 22.97 -4.01 -8.28
CA PHE A 181 23.25 -3.73 -6.87
C PHE A 181 23.06 -5.00 -6.05
N ARG A 182 24.01 -5.91 -6.21
CA ARG A 182 24.11 -7.16 -5.48
C ARG A 182 25.40 -7.16 -4.65
N PRO A 183 25.34 -7.47 -3.34
CA PRO A 183 26.54 -7.57 -2.50
C PRO A 183 27.48 -8.66 -3.04
N ASP A 184 28.79 -8.42 -2.91
CA ASP A 184 29.81 -9.44 -3.15
C ASP A 184 30.37 -9.88 -1.80
N ASN A 185 29.91 -11.02 -1.33
CA ASN A 185 30.27 -11.56 -0.02
C ASN A 185 31.76 -11.92 0.10
N LYS A 186 32.53 -11.88 -1.00
CA LYS A 186 33.99 -12.07 -0.98
C LYS A 186 34.75 -10.80 -0.59
N ILE A 187 34.12 -9.63 -0.72
CA ILE A 187 34.73 -8.35 -0.35
C ILE A 187 34.50 -8.12 1.14
N GLN A 188 35.59 -8.03 1.89
CA GLN A 188 35.51 -7.66 3.30
C GLN A 188 35.15 -6.17 3.43
N ARG A 189 34.23 -5.88 4.35
CA ARG A 189 33.86 -4.51 4.71
C ARG A 189 35.03 -3.82 5.42
N GLU A 190 35.23 -2.55 5.09
CA GLU A 190 36.24 -1.65 5.64
C GLU A 190 35.54 -0.58 6.49
N PRO A 191 36.23 0.01 7.49
CA PRO A 191 35.67 1.05 8.36
C PRO A 191 35.52 2.37 7.59
N ILE A 192 34.57 2.40 6.64
CA ILE A 192 34.28 3.55 5.79
C ILE A 192 32.83 3.96 6.01
N VAL A 193 32.64 5.25 6.26
CA VAL A 193 31.35 5.92 6.13
C VAL A 193 31.30 6.56 4.75
N LEU A 194 30.40 6.05 3.91
CA LEU A 194 30.24 6.44 2.53
C LEU A 194 29.14 7.50 2.39
N PHE A 195 29.45 8.58 1.70
CA PHE A 195 28.49 9.55 1.20
C PHE A 195 28.50 9.55 -0.32
N VAL A 196 27.33 9.45 -0.95
CA VAL A 196 27.19 9.56 -2.40
C VAL A 196 26.09 10.54 -2.75
N GLY A 197 26.45 11.66 -3.39
CA GLY A 197 25.48 12.67 -3.76
C GLY A 197 26.11 13.97 -4.24
N ARG A 198 25.30 14.85 -4.84
CA ARG A 198 25.75 16.21 -5.20
C ARG A 198 26.17 16.99 -3.96
N LEU A 199 27.25 17.75 -4.03
CA LEU A 199 27.73 18.59 -2.94
C LEU A 199 26.98 19.93 -2.92
N THR A 200 25.69 19.83 -2.58
CA THR A 200 24.72 20.94 -2.46
C THR A 200 24.14 20.97 -1.05
N GLU A 201 23.60 22.11 -0.62
CA GLU A 201 23.08 22.33 0.74
C GLU A 201 22.14 21.20 1.19
N LYS A 202 21.16 20.85 0.38
CA LYS A 202 20.15 19.84 0.73
C LYS A 202 20.68 18.43 0.98
N LYS A 203 21.91 18.10 0.57
CA LYS A 203 22.51 16.80 0.85
C LYS A 203 23.18 16.75 2.22
N GLY A 204 23.30 17.88 2.91
CA GLY A 204 23.74 17.98 4.29
C GLY A 204 25.16 17.47 4.58
N CYS A 205 26.03 17.37 3.57
CA CYS A 205 27.40 16.89 3.74
C CYS A 205 28.21 17.73 4.75
N GLU A 206 27.86 19.01 4.95
CA GLU A 206 28.44 19.82 6.03
C GLU A 206 28.18 19.21 7.42
N TYR A 207 26.97 18.72 7.68
CA TYR A 207 26.62 18.05 8.93
C TYR A 207 27.33 16.70 9.04
N LEU A 208 27.45 15.96 7.93
CA LEU A 208 28.21 14.70 7.92
C LEU A 208 29.67 14.89 8.34
N ILE A 209 30.33 15.95 7.88
CA ILE A 209 31.73 16.22 8.27
C ILE A 209 31.84 16.45 9.78
N LYS A 210 30.86 17.14 10.40
CA LYS A 210 30.82 17.34 11.86
C LYS A 210 30.53 16.03 12.60
N VAL A 211 29.64 15.19 12.07
CA VAL A 211 29.37 13.83 12.57
C VAL A 211 30.65 12.99 12.54
N MET A 212 31.38 13.02 11.43
CA MET A 212 32.60 12.25 11.26
C MET A 212 33.73 12.68 12.21
N ALA A 213 33.78 13.95 12.60
CA ALA A 213 34.75 14.41 13.61
C ALA A 213 34.50 13.73 14.96
N LYS A 214 33.23 13.54 15.34
CA LYS A 214 32.84 12.79 16.55
C LYS A 214 33.11 11.30 16.39
N VAL A 215 32.72 10.71 15.27
CA VAL A 215 32.98 9.29 14.99
C VAL A 215 34.49 8.99 15.04
N GLN A 216 35.34 9.81 14.42
CA GLN A 216 36.79 9.63 14.42
C GLN A 216 37.46 9.90 15.78
N SER A 217 36.82 10.68 16.66
CA SER A 217 37.30 10.85 18.03
C SER A 217 37.19 9.57 18.86
N GLU A 218 36.24 8.69 18.52
CA GLU A 218 36.04 7.41 19.20
C GLU A 218 36.59 6.21 18.40
N LEU A 219 36.55 6.26 17.08
CA LEU A 219 37.03 5.24 16.14
C LEU A 219 37.96 5.88 15.08
N PRO A 220 39.24 6.17 15.42
CA PRO A 220 40.16 6.94 14.58
C PRO A 220 40.47 6.30 13.22
N GLU A 221 40.25 5.00 13.07
CA GLU A 221 40.45 4.26 11.84
C GLU A 221 39.39 4.53 10.77
N VAL A 222 38.20 5.02 11.17
CA VAL A 222 37.04 5.19 10.28
C VAL A 222 37.26 6.34 9.28
N GLU A 223 37.19 6.04 7.99
CA GLU A 223 37.39 7.01 6.90
C GLU A 223 36.07 7.54 6.35
N LEU A 224 35.98 8.86 6.13
CA LEU A 224 34.90 9.44 5.33
C LEU A 224 35.26 9.37 3.85
N VAL A 225 34.46 8.67 3.04
CA VAL A 225 34.58 8.70 1.58
C VAL A 225 33.37 9.43 0.99
N ALA A 226 33.61 10.59 0.38
CA ALA A 226 32.60 11.41 -0.27
C ALA A 226 32.72 11.31 -1.79
N ILE A 227 31.67 10.78 -2.43
CA ILE A 227 31.55 10.65 -3.88
C ILE A 227 30.50 11.64 -4.39
N GLY A 228 30.91 12.46 -5.36
CA GLY A 228 30.07 13.46 -5.98
C GLY A 228 30.77 14.80 -6.14
N ASP A 229 30.05 15.76 -6.71
CA ASP A 229 30.55 17.10 -6.98
C ASP A 229 29.42 18.12 -6.81
N GLY A 230 29.77 19.39 -6.70
CA GLY A 230 28.80 20.46 -6.51
C GLY A 230 29.43 21.77 -6.03
N PRO A 231 28.64 22.84 -6.00
CA PRO A 231 29.11 24.18 -5.67
C PRO A 231 29.72 24.28 -4.26
N LEU A 232 29.33 23.41 -3.32
CA LEU A 232 29.87 23.43 -1.97
C LEU A 232 31.18 22.67 -1.80
N LYS A 233 31.68 21.99 -2.85
CA LYS A 233 32.89 21.14 -2.75
C LYS A 233 34.09 21.85 -2.12
N PRO A 234 34.51 23.05 -2.56
CA PRO A 234 35.69 23.71 -1.96
C PRO A 234 35.50 24.02 -0.46
N LYS A 235 34.29 24.45 -0.07
CA LYS A 235 33.95 24.74 1.34
C LYS A 235 33.97 23.46 2.19
N LEU A 236 33.45 22.35 1.66
CA LEU A 236 33.38 21.07 2.35
C LEU A 236 34.77 20.42 2.48
N GLU A 237 35.61 20.50 1.45
CA GLU A 237 37.00 20.02 1.53
C GLU A 237 37.81 20.81 2.58
N ALA A 238 37.66 22.14 2.63
CA ALA A 238 38.29 22.97 3.65
C ALA A 238 37.80 22.64 5.07
N LEU A 239 36.50 22.36 5.24
CA LEU A 239 35.94 21.96 6.52
C LEU A 239 36.45 20.58 6.96
N ALA A 240 36.50 19.61 6.04
CA ALA A 240 37.02 18.27 6.31
C ALA A 240 38.51 18.31 6.68
N ALA A 241 39.32 19.11 5.96
CA ALA A 241 40.74 19.31 6.27
C ALA A 241 40.97 19.89 7.68
N LYS A 242 40.01 20.67 8.19
CA LYS A 242 40.07 21.26 9.53
C LYS A 242 39.66 20.28 10.63
N LEU A 243 38.69 19.39 10.37
CA LEU A 243 38.00 18.62 11.40
C LEU A 243 38.31 17.12 11.40
N LEU A 244 38.79 16.56 10.29
CA LEU A 244 38.92 15.11 10.10
C LEU A 244 40.38 14.70 9.90
N TYR A 245 40.72 13.50 10.38
CA TYR A 245 42.03 12.89 10.19
C TYR A 245 42.08 11.98 8.95
N ARG A 246 40.95 11.37 8.59
CA ARG A 246 40.82 10.43 7.46
C ARG A 246 39.62 10.76 6.58
N TYR A 247 39.86 11.28 5.39
CA TYR A 247 38.79 11.58 4.44
C TYR A 247 39.26 11.54 2.98
N ARG A 248 38.34 11.27 2.06
CA ARG A 248 38.57 11.35 0.60
C ARG A 248 37.38 11.97 -0.12
N PHE A 249 37.66 12.94 -0.99
CA PHE A 249 36.71 13.44 -1.98
C PHE A 249 37.08 12.88 -3.34
N LEU A 250 36.23 12.01 -3.89
CA LEU A 250 36.53 11.30 -5.14
C LEU A 250 35.96 11.98 -6.38
N GLY A 251 35.20 13.08 -6.22
CA GLY A 251 34.50 13.72 -7.33
C GLY A 251 33.39 12.82 -7.91
N VAL A 252 32.97 13.12 -9.14
CA VAL A 252 31.99 12.29 -9.87
C VAL A 252 32.63 10.96 -10.24
N GLN A 253 31.98 9.84 -9.88
CA GLN A 253 32.46 8.49 -10.16
C GLN A 253 31.47 7.72 -11.04
N PRO A 254 31.95 6.77 -11.88
CA PRO A 254 31.10 5.83 -12.59
C PRO A 254 30.27 4.97 -11.62
N PRO A 255 29.06 4.52 -11.98
CA PRO A 255 28.22 3.81 -11.04
C PRO A 255 28.78 2.44 -10.60
N ASP A 256 29.64 1.79 -11.39
CA ASP A 256 30.31 0.54 -10.95
C ASP A 256 31.38 0.81 -9.89
N THR A 257 32.06 1.96 -9.96
CA THR A 257 32.94 2.43 -8.89
C THR A 257 32.14 2.74 -7.62
N VAL A 258 30.99 3.41 -7.75
CA VAL A 258 30.09 3.66 -6.61
C VAL A 258 29.65 2.35 -5.97
N LYS A 259 29.23 1.35 -6.77
CA LYS A 259 28.89 0.02 -6.28
C LYS A 259 30.06 -0.63 -5.54
N SER A 260 31.28 -0.55 -6.08
CA SER A 260 32.48 -1.09 -5.41
C SER A 260 32.71 -0.44 -4.04
N TRP A 261 32.55 0.89 -3.92
CA TRP A 261 32.61 1.57 -2.63
C TRP A 261 31.47 1.18 -1.70
N MET A 262 30.24 1.02 -2.21
CA MET A 262 29.12 0.51 -1.40
C MET A 262 29.36 -0.91 -0.91
N ASN A 263 30.15 -1.72 -1.61
CA ASN A 263 30.48 -3.10 -1.21
C ASN A 263 31.60 -3.13 -0.15
N ARG A 264 32.49 -2.14 -0.17
CA ARG A 264 33.57 -1.99 0.82
C ARG A 264 33.13 -1.24 2.06
N ALA A 265 32.22 -0.27 1.94
CA ALA A 265 31.85 0.57 3.06
C ALA A 265 31.09 -0.19 4.15
N SER A 266 31.29 0.22 5.41
CA SER A 266 30.55 -0.29 6.57
C SER A 266 29.27 0.51 6.82
N LEU A 267 29.19 1.76 6.40
CA LEU A 267 27.97 2.55 6.58
C LEU A 267 27.73 3.48 5.39
N LEU A 268 26.48 3.64 4.96
CA LEU A 268 26.08 4.78 4.14
C LEU A 268 25.50 5.88 5.04
N ALA A 269 25.98 7.11 4.89
CA ALA A 269 25.38 8.28 5.51
C ALA A 269 24.73 9.21 4.46
N ALA A 270 23.44 9.52 4.65
CA ALA A 270 22.70 10.44 3.80
C ALA A 270 21.95 11.49 4.67
N PRO A 271 22.64 12.49 5.25
CA PRO A 271 22.03 13.41 6.20
C PRO A 271 21.36 14.59 5.50
N SER A 272 20.44 14.30 4.57
CA SER A 272 19.77 15.32 3.77
C SER A 272 18.96 16.28 4.63
N VAL A 273 18.81 17.52 4.15
CA VAL A 273 18.11 18.61 4.84
C VAL A 273 17.30 19.43 3.84
N THR A 274 16.27 20.13 4.29
CA THR A 274 15.63 21.17 3.48
C THR A 274 16.58 22.36 3.35
N ALA A 275 16.95 22.72 2.12
CA ALA A 275 17.81 23.86 1.86
C ALA A 275 17.10 25.19 2.13
N SER A 276 17.89 26.26 2.31
CA SER A 276 17.41 27.64 2.53
C SER A 276 16.34 28.14 1.55
N GLY A 277 16.34 27.66 0.30
CA GLY A 277 15.33 27.99 -0.73
C GLY A 277 14.16 27.00 -0.84
N GLY A 278 13.95 26.12 0.15
CA GLY A 278 12.89 25.10 0.15
C GLY A 278 13.20 23.83 -0.68
N ASP A 279 14.33 23.79 -1.41
CA ASP A 279 14.74 22.58 -2.14
C ASP A 279 14.96 21.41 -1.17
N SER A 280 14.26 20.30 -1.43
CA SER A 280 14.28 19.10 -0.61
C SER A 280 14.56 17.86 -1.48
N GLU A 281 14.76 16.72 -0.85
CA GLU A 281 14.80 15.44 -1.56
C GLU A 281 13.39 15.05 -2.04
N GLY A 282 13.33 14.13 -3.01
CA GLY A 282 12.18 13.25 -3.16
C GLY A 282 12.43 12.00 -2.30
N LEU A 283 12.61 10.85 -2.96
CA LEU A 283 13.23 9.67 -2.37
C LEU A 283 14.65 9.50 -2.95
N PRO A 284 15.73 9.61 -2.15
CA PRO A 284 17.08 9.47 -2.67
C PRO A 284 17.39 8.02 -3.10
N ASN A 285 17.74 7.79 -4.37
CA ASN A 285 18.08 6.44 -4.82
C ASN A 285 19.24 5.81 -4.04
N VAL A 286 20.22 6.61 -3.59
CA VAL A 286 21.42 6.12 -2.90
C VAL A 286 21.07 5.31 -1.64
N VAL A 287 20.02 5.67 -0.90
CA VAL A 287 19.63 4.92 0.31
C VAL A 287 19.01 3.58 -0.04
N LEU A 288 18.33 3.48 -1.18
CA LEU A 288 17.80 2.22 -1.70
C LEU A 288 18.92 1.36 -2.30
N GLU A 289 19.86 1.97 -3.03
CA GLU A 289 21.03 1.30 -3.61
C GLU A 289 21.95 0.72 -2.52
N ALA A 290 22.17 1.46 -1.42
CA ALA A 290 22.95 0.95 -0.28
C ALA A 290 22.24 -0.23 0.41
N GLN A 291 20.95 -0.12 0.70
CA GLN A 291 20.19 -1.23 1.27
C GLN A 291 20.17 -2.45 0.33
N ALA A 292 20.08 -2.25 -0.99
CA ALA A 292 20.23 -3.33 -1.96
C ALA A 292 21.62 -3.99 -1.89
N MET A 293 22.67 -3.25 -1.55
CA MET A 293 24.02 -3.78 -1.32
C MET A 293 24.20 -4.38 0.09
N GLY A 294 23.13 -4.50 0.89
CA GLY A 294 23.20 -4.92 2.28
C GLY A 294 24.04 -3.96 3.13
N LEU A 295 24.11 -2.68 2.75
CA LEU A 295 24.84 -1.64 3.49
C LEU A 295 23.84 -0.85 4.35
N PRO A 296 23.94 -0.96 5.69
CA PRO A 296 23.09 -0.17 6.59
C PRO A 296 23.21 1.33 6.36
N VAL A 297 22.11 2.04 6.61
CA VAL A 297 21.97 3.47 6.33
C VAL A 297 21.75 4.25 7.63
N VAL A 298 22.46 5.38 7.78
CA VAL A 298 22.12 6.43 8.75
C VAL A 298 21.72 7.67 7.97
N SER A 299 20.53 8.20 8.25
CA SER A 299 19.92 9.27 7.48
C SER A 299 19.03 10.15 8.35
N THR A 300 18.27 11.04 7.72
CA THR A 300 17.39 11.99 8.40
C THR A 300 15.93 11.69 8.11
N ILE A 301 15.05 12.07 9.04
CA ILE A 301 13.59 12.14 8.84
C ILE A 301 13.32 13.32 7.90
N HIS A 302 13.56 13.11 6.60
CA HIS A 302 13.49 14.14 5.57
C HIS A 302 12.82 13.61 4.29
N ALA A 303 11.82 14.33 3.81
CA ALA A 303 11.11 14.04 2.55
C ALA A 303 10.70 12.55 2.43
N GLY A 304 11.05 11.88 1.33
CA GLY A 304 10.74 10.47 1.10
C GLY A 304 11.68 9.48 1.79
N ILE A 305 12.71 9.91 2.53
CA ILE A 305 13.67 8.99 3.18
C ILE A 305 12.99 7.98 4.12
N PRO A 306 12.01 8.36 4.96
CA PRO A 306 11.29 7.41 5.83
C PRO A 306 10.48 6.35 5.08
N GLU A 307 10.22 6.54 3.78
CA GLU A 307 9.56 5.53 2.94
C GLU A 307 10.59 4.48 2.46
N GLY A 308 11.83 4.91 2.26
CA GLY A 308 12.93 4.05 1.81
C GLY A 308 13.69 3.36 2.94
N VAL A 309 13.75 3.96 4.14
CA VAL A 309 14.50 3.46 5.30
C VAL A 309 13.55 3.37 6.49
N ILE A 310 13.42 2.18 7.08
CA ILE A 310 12.59 1.95 8.26
C ILE A 310 13.48 2.14 9.49
N ASP A 311 13.21 3.19 10.26
CA ASP A 311 13.97 3.51 11.46
C ASP A 311 14.01 2.34 12.45
N GLY A 312 15.19 2.08 13.01
CA GLY A 312 15.43 0.99 13.94
C GLY A 312 15.39 -0.42 13.32
N GLN A 313 15.16 -0.56 12.01
CA GLN A 313 15.03 -1.86 11.35
C GLN A 313 15.94 -2.03 10.13
N THR A 314 16.00 -1.05 9.23
CA THR A 314 16.84 -1.08 8.02
C THR A 314 17.91 0.01 8.01
N GLY A 315 17.81 0.94 8.96
CA GLY A 315 18.72 2.06 9.18
C GLY A 315 18.28 2.86 10.40
N PHE A 316 19.02 3.92 10.69
CA PHE A 316 18.62 4.91 11.70
C PHE A 316 18.26 6.24 11.05
N LEU A 317 17.20 6.86 11.54
CA LEU A 317 16.73 8.17 11.12
C LEU A 317 16.74 9.16 12.28
N THR A 318 17.31 10.33 12.05
CA THR A 318 17.38 11.41 13.05
C THR A 318 16.74 12.68 12.53
N ALA A 319 16.56 13.69 13.38
CA ALA A 319 16.11 14.99 12.90
C ALA A 319 17.14 15.62 11.94
N GLU A 320 16.67 16.49 11.03
CA GLU A 320 17.59 17.28 10.19
C GLU A 320 18.57 18.08 11.05
N ARG A 321 19.84 18.14 10.60
CA ARG A 321 20.90 18.92 11.26
C ARG A 321 21.29 18.42 12.66
N ASP A 322 20.73 17.29 13.11
CA ASP A 322 21.08 16.65 14.38
C ASP A 322 22.41 15.90 14.28
N VAL A 323 23.50 16.64 14.49
CA VAL A 323 24.87 16.09 14.44
C VAL A 323 25.11 15.06 15.54
N GLU A 324 24.50 15.22 16.72
CA GLU A 324 24.69 14.30 17.84
C GLU A 324 24.00 12.97 17.55
N GLY A 325 22.70 12.99 17.22
CA GLY A 325 21.95 11.79 16.92
C GLY A 325 22.53 11.00 15.74
N LEU A 326 23.01 11.70 14.70
CA LEU A 326 23.67 11.06 13.55
C LEU A 326 24.99 10.39 13.95
N ALA A 327 25.77 11.01 14.85
CA ALA A 327 27.02 10.43 15.35
C ALA A 327 26.78 9.22 16.24
N GLU A 328 25.83 9.32 17.18
CA GLU A 328 25.44 8.21 18.06
C GLU A 328 24.94 7.01 17.25
N SER A 329 24.07 7.25 16.27
CA SER A 329 23.54 6.22 15.37
C SER A 329 24.65 5.56 14.53
N SER A 330 25.58 6.37 14.02
CA SER A 330 26.74 5.87 13.25
C SER A 330 27.64 5.01 14.13
N LEU A 331 27.99 5.46 15.33
CA LEU A 331 28.81 4.73 16.29
C LEU A 331 28.14 3.42 16.71
N ARG A 332 26.82 3.43 16.94
CA ARG A 332 26.07 2.23 17.32
C ARG A 332 26.16 1.14 16.25
N LEU A 333 26.01 1.49 14.96
CA LEU A 333 26.16 0.53 13.86
C LEU A 333 27.61 0.09 13.64
N LEU A 334 28.58 1.00 13.79
CA LEU A 334 30.00 0.67 13.62
C LEU A 334 30.55 -0.22 14.75
N LYS A 335 29.97 -0.14 15.96
CA LYS A 335 30.41 -0.92 17.14
C LYS A 335 29.62 -2.22 17.36
N ASN A 336 28.47 -2.41 16.72
CA ASN A 336 27.59 -3.56 16.97
C ASN A 336 27.37 -4.37 15.69
N ALA A 337 28.13 -5.45 15.53
CA ALA A 337 28.09 -6.32 14.36
C ALA A 337 26.74 -7.04 14.18
N ASP A 338 26.09 -7.46 15.26
CA ASP A 338 24.79 -8.16 15.19
C ASP A 338 23.69 -7.22 14.70
N LEU A 339 23.65 -6.01 15.24
CA LEU A 339 22.72 -4.97 14.80
C LEU A 339 22.97 -4.58 13.35
N TRP A 340 24.25 -4.43 12.98
CA TRP A 340 24.66 -4.15 11.61
C TRP A 340 24.16 -5.23 10.64
N GLN A 341 24.36 -6.50 11.01
CA GLN A 341 23.94 -7.64 10.20
C GLN A 341 22.41 -7.72 10.08
N SER A 342 21.68 -7.45 11.17
CA SER A 342 20.23 -7.36 11.13
C SER A 342 19.76 -6.28 10.14
N PHE A 343 20.34 -5.08 10.19
CA PHE A 343 19.94 -3.97 9.31
C PHE A 343 20.31 -4.24 7.85
N SER A 344 21.43 -4.92 7.62
CA SER A 344 21.85 -5.37 6.29
C SER A 344 20.80 -6.27 5.63
N VAL A 345 20.35 -7.31 6.33
CA VAL A 345 19.35 -8.27 5.83
C VAL A 345 17.98 -7.62 5.67
N ASN A 346 17.55 -6.85 6.66
CA ASN A 346 16.25 -6.17 6.64
C ASN A 346 16.18 -5.12 5.51
N GLY A 347 17.23 -4.32 5.35
CA GLY A 347 17.31 -3.31 4.30
C GLY A 347 17.27 -3.93 2.91
N ARG A 348 18.01 -5.01 2.67
CA ARG A 348 17.95 -5.74 1.40
C ARG A 348 16.53 -6.25 1.13
N THR A 349 15.93 -6.93 2.11
CA THR A 349 14.57 -7.49 1.99
C THR A 349 13.52 -6.41 1.69
N HIS A 350 13.64 -5.25 2.34
CA HIS A 350 12.76 -4.10 2.12
C HIS A 350 12.81 -3.61 0.67
N VAL A 351 14.03 -3.45 0.12
CA VAL A 351 14.22 -3.01 -1.27
C VAL A 351 13.74 -4.07 -2.26
N GLU A 352 14.00 -5.36 -2.02
CA GLU A 352 13.52 -6.46 -2.88
C GLU A 352 11.99 -6.52 -2.93
N THR A 353 11.34 -6.23 -1.81
CA THR A 353 9.88 -6.28 -1.69
C THR A 353 9.22 -5.10 -2.40
N HIS A 354 9.67 -3.88 -2.09
CA HIS A 354 8.95 -2.65 -2.45
C HIS A 354 9.60 -1.86 -3.60
N PHE A 355 10.91 -1.98 -3.79
CA PHE A 355 11.70 -1.10 -4.66
C PHE A 355 12.49 -1.88 -5.72
N ASP A 356 12.07 -3.08 -6.10
CA ASP A 356 12.65 -3.79 -7.25
C ASP A 356 12.29 -3.06 -8.57
N ARG A 357 13.29 -2.71 -9.38
CA ARG A 357 13.10 -2.09 -10.72
C ARG A 357 12.18 -2.92 -11.62
N ALA A 358 12.30 -4.25 -11.63
CA ALA A 358 11.46 -5.08 -12.49
C ALA A 358 9.99 -5.04 -12.06
N LYS A 359 9.71 -4.94 -10.76
CA LYS A 359 8.34 -4.75 -10.23
C LYS A 359 7.83 -3.35 -10.54
N GLN A 360 8.60 -2.31 -10.24
CA GLN A 360 8.21 -0.92 -10.49
C GLN A 360 8.00 -0.64 -11.99
N THR A 361 8.80 -1.24 -12.88
CA THR A 361 8.61 -1.10 -14.34
C THR A 361 7.28 -1.70 -14.78
N ARG A 362 6.88 -2.86 -14.23
CA ARG A 362 5.56 -3.46 -14.51
C ARG A 362 4.41 -2.58 -14.02
N VAL A 363 4.55 -1.96 -12.84
CA VAL A 363 3.58 -0.98 -12.33
C VAL A 363 3.46 0.21 -13.28
N LEU A 364 4.59 0.74 -13.78
CA LEU A 364 4.59 1.84 -14.74
C LEU A 364 3.90 1.48 -16.06
N GLU A 365 4.10 0.26 -16.56
CA GLU A 365 3.38 -0.23 -17.75
C GLU A 365 1.86 -0.35 -17.51
N GLY A 366 1.45 -0.84 -16.33
CA GLY A 366 0.04 -0.87 -15.94
C GLY A 366 -0.57 0.53 -15.88
N ILE A 367 0.17 1.52 -15.38
CA ILE A 367 -0.24 2.93 -15.39
C ILE A 367 -0.42 3.43 -16.84
N TYR A 368 0.54 3.17 -17.73
CA TYR A 368 0.39 3.55 -19.14
C TYR A 368 -0.84 2.93 -19.78
N GLU A 369 -1.10 1.65 -19.53
CA GLU A 369 -2.27 0.94 -20.06
C GLU A 369 -3.58 1.54 -19.55
N SER A 370 -3.68 1.83 -18.25
CA SER A 370 -4.87 2.47 -17.66
C SER A 370 -5.21 3.81 -18.33
N VAL A 371 -4.17 4.58 -18.67
CA VAL A 371 -4.28 5.87 -19.38
C VAL A 371 -4.76 5.70 -20.81
N LEU A 372 -4.33 4.65 -21.49
CA LEU A 372 -4.74 4.37 -22.87
C LEU A 372 -6.15 3.78 -22.96
N LEU A 373 -6.55 2.96 -21.99
CA LEU A 373 -7.91 2.41 -21.94
C LEU A 373 -8.98 3.50 -21.74
N THR A 374 -8.63 4.61 -21.08
CA THR A 374 -9.55 5.73 -20.90
C THR A 374 -9.82 6.51 -22.19
N LYS A 375 -9.00 6.35 -23.23
CA LYS A 375 -9.19 6.96 -24.56
C LYS A 375 -10.33 6.29 -25.36
N GLY A 376 -10.72 5.07 -25.00
CA GLY A 376 -11.69 4.27 -25.74
C GLY A 376 -13.17 4.68 -25.59
N LYS A 377 -13.52 5.47 -24.56
CA LYS A 377 -14.94 5.75 -24.24
C LYS A 377 -15.63 6.81 -25.09
N LYS A 378 -14.99 7.40 -26.12
CA LYS A 378 -15.66 8.42 -26.96
C LYS A 378 -15.65 8.23 -28.48
N ILE A 379 -14.96 7.26 -29.10
CA ILE A 379 -14.90 7.16 -30.59
C ILE A 379 -15.05 5.74 -31.19
N CYS A 380 -15.07 4.63 -30.43
CA CYS A 380 -15.05 3.28 -31.03
C CYS A 380 -16.41 2.58 -31.30
N VAL A 381 -17.57 3.22 -31.08
CA VAL A 381 -18.87 2.56 -31.31
C VAL A 381 -19.35 2.63 -32.77
N LEU A 382 -18.79 3.50 -33.61
CA LEU A 382 -19.36 3.75 -34.95
C LEU A 382 -18.56 3.18 -36.14
N LEU A 383 -17.26 2.87 -35.99
CA LEU A 383 -16.41 2.45 -37.12
C LEU A 383 -16.11 0.94 -37.16
N LEU A 384 -16.27 0.21 -36.05
CA LEU A 384 -16.08 -1.25 -36.04
C LEU A 384 -17.29 -2.03 -36.61
N LEU A 385 -18.47 -1.41 -36.68
CA LEU A 385 -19.68 -2.03 -37.23
C LEU A 385 -19.74 -2.02 -38.77
N VAL A 386 -18.94 -1.21 -39.45
CA VAL A 386 -18.97 -1.10 -40.92
C VAL A 386 -17.92 -2.00 -41.59
N PHE A 387 -16.79 -2.27 -40.95
CA PHE A 387 -15.72 -3.09 -41.53
C PHE A 387 -15.83 -4.59 -41.20
N LEU A 388 -16.44 -4.97 -40.07
CA LEU A 388 -16.61 -6.38 -39.71
C LEU A 388 -17.81 -7.06 -40.40
N GLY A 389 -18.71 -6.28 -40.99
CA GLY A 389 -19.86 -6.78 -41.76
C GLY A 389 -19.53 -7.23 -43.19
N MET A 390 -18.40 -6.81 -43.75
CA MET A 390 -18.04 -7.12 -45.15
C MET A 390 -17.04 -8.25 -45.33
N LEU A 391 -16.38 -8.75 -44.27
CA LEU A 391 -15.37 -9.80 -44.40
C LEU A 391 -15.83 -11.21 -43.97
N VAL A 392 -17.05 -11.37 -43.45
CA VAL A 392 -17.60 -12.68 -43.03
C VAL A 392 -18.52 -13.30 -44.11
N ALA A 393 -18.69 -12.64 -45.25
CA ALA A 393 -19.47 -13.17 -46.39
C ALA A 393 -18.62 -13.86 -47.48
N PHE A 394 -17.29 -13.95 -47.33
CA PHE A 394 -16.45 -14.66 -48.28
C PHE A 394 -15.40 -15.50 -47.54
N LEU A 395 -15.36 -16.78 -47.91
CA LEU A 395 -14.43 -17.84 -47.48
C LEU A 395 -14.89 -18.66 -46.28
N GLY A 396 -15.64 -19.72 -46.62
CA GLY A 396 -16.03 -20.79 -45.72
C GLY A 396 -14.97 -21.89 -45.55
N HIS A 397 -15.37 -22.85 -44.71
CA HIS A 397 -15.02 -24.28 -44.69
C HIS A 397 -13.54 -24.66 -44.94
N GLY A 398 -12.87 -25.15 -43.90
CA GLY A 398 -11.64 -25.91 -44.05
C GLY A 398 -10.99 -26.33 -42.73
N SER A 399 -11.12 -27.61 -42.41
CA SER A 399 -10.45 -28.34 -41.34
C SER A 399 -8.94 -28.10 -41.27
N PHE A 400 -8.35 -27.99 -40.07
CA PHE A 400 -6.94 -28.37 -39.85
C PHE A 400 -6.70 -29.00 -38.49
N GLN A 401 -6.07 -30.17 -38.55
CA GLN A 401 -5.67 -31.07 -37.47
C GLN A 401 -4.39 -30.60 -36.75
N LYS A 402 -4.24 -31.12 -35.52
CA LYS A 402 -3.02 -31.61 -34.85
C LYS A 402 -1.78 -30.70 -34.84
N LEU A 403 -1.36 -30.32 -33.63
CA LEU A 403 0.06 -30.43 -33.26
C LEU A 403 0.21 -30.75 -31.77
N ASN A 404 1.05 -31.76 -31.52
CA ASN A 404 1.25 -32.45 -30.25
C ASN A 404 2.08 -31.64 -29.25
N VAL A 405 1.56 -31.64 -28.02
CA VAL A 405 2.22 -31.87 -26.73
C VAL A 405 3.70 -32.26 -26.79
N PHE A 406 4.55 -31.46 -26.14
CA PHE A 406 5.78 -31.94 -25.52
C PHE A 406 5.56 -31.99 -24.00
N SER A 407 5.56 -33.22 -23.48
CA SER A 407 5.54 -33.56 -22.06
C SER A 407 6.92 -33.41 -21.45
N VAL A 408 7.05 -32.64 -20.36
CA VAL A 408 8.14 -32.79 -19.41
C VAL A 408 7.55 -33.41 -18.15
N GLN A 409 7.94 -34.65 -17.87
CA GLN A 409 7.54 -35.40 -16.69
C GLN A 409 8.04 -34.70 -15.43
N ALA A 410 7.10 -34.33 -14.57
CA ALA A 410 7.35 -34.00 -13.18
C ALA A 410 7.63 -35.30 -12.42
N ASN A 411 8.74 -35.34 -11.68
CA ASN A 411 8.93 -36.30 -10.61
C ASN A 411 9.29 -35.58 -9.31
N SER A 412 8.40 -35.79 -8.36
CA SER A 412 8.59 -36.01 -6.92
C SER A 412 9.09 -34.86 -6.03
N GLU A 413 8.23 -34.63 -5.02
CA GLU A 413 8.46 -33.95 -3.73
C GLU A 413 8.12 -32.46 -3.66
N ILE A 414 6.82 -32.18 -3.52
CA ILE A 414 6.31 -30.90 -3.03
C ILE A 414 6.51 -30.88 -1.51
N PRO A 415 7.30 -29.95 -0.94
CA PRO A 415 7.38 -29.78 0.50
C PRO A 415 6.03 -29.24 1.01
N ILE A 416 5.51 -29.90 2.04
CA ILE A 416 4.33 -29.46 2.81
C ILE A 416 4.66 -28.08 3.39
N PHE A 417 4.15 -27.01 2.77
CA PHE A 417 4.27 -25.66 3.30
C PHE A 417 3.34 -25.51 4.51
N SER A 418 3.94 -25.57 5.71
CA SER A 418 3.32 -25.03 6.93
C SER A 418 3.12 -23.52 6.74
N PHE A 419 1.92 -23.09 6.36
CA PHE A 419 1.54 -21.69 6.33
C PHE A 419 1.54 -21.11 7.76
N LYS A 420 2.53 -20.27 8.06
CA LYS A 420 2.42 -19.29 9.15
C LYS A 420 1.80 -18.02 8.55
N PRO A 421 0.63 -17.55 9.04
CA PRO A 421 0.09 -16.25 8.64
C PRO A 421 1.09 -15.13 8.96
N ALA A 422 1.05 -14.04 8.19
CA ALA A 422 1.83 -12.85 8.51
C ALA A 422 1.52 -12.38 9.94
N ILE A 423 2.57 -12.07 10.71
CA ILE A 423 2.47 -11.59 12.09
C ILE A 423 1.81 -10.21 12.07
N ALA A 424 0.63 -10.10 12.68
CA ALA A 424 -0.01 -8.81 12.95
C ALA A 424 0.85 -7.99 13.92
N GLN A 425 1.01 -6.69 13.64
CA GLN A 425 1.81 -5.78 14.47
C GLN A 425 1.19 -5.64 15.87
N ALA A 426 1.96 -5.90 16.92
CA ALA A 426 1.52 -5.65 18.29
C ALA A 426 1.48 -4.14 18.59
N ILE A 427 0.35 -3.66 19.09
CA ILE A 427 0.09 -2.25 19.41
C ILE A 427 -0.06 -2.12 20.93
N ALA A 428 1.05 -1.82 21.60
CA ALA A 428 1.04 -1.49 23.02
C ALA A 428 0.60 -0.03 23.22
N LEU A 429 -0.64 0.19 23.67
CA LEU A 429 -1.16 1.55 23.87
C LEU A 429 -0.48 2.22 25.10
N PRO A 430 -0.20 3.53 25.06
CA PRO A 430 0.25 4.26 26.24
C PRO A 430 -0.72 4.15 27.42
N LYS A 431 -0.20 4.18 28.65
CA LYS A 431 -1.03 4.08 29.86
C LYS A 431 -2.05 5.21 30.00
N ASP A 432 -1.79 6.37 29.41
CA ASP A 432 -2.66 7.53 29.37
C ASP A 432 -3.54 7.59 28.11
N SER A 433 -3.69 6.47 27.39
CA SER A 433 -4.51 6.39 26.18
C SER A 433 -6.01 6.51 26.44
N GLY A 434 -6.50 6.56 27.68
CA GLY A 434 -7.94 6.65 27.98
C GLY A 434 -8.77 5.42 27.63
N PHE A 435 -8.18 4.43 26.95
CA PHE A 435 -8.79 3.13 26.73
C PHE A 435 -9.04 2.44 28.07
N VAL A 436 -10.15 1.72 28.13
CA VAL A 436 -10.43 0.82 29.24
C VAL A 436 -9.57 -0.43 29.05
N ASN A 437 -8.42 -0.46 29.72
CA ASN A 437 -7.55 -1.63 29.74
C ASN A 437 -8.16 -2.71 30.66
N VAL A 438 -8.45 -3.88 30.10
CA VAL A 438 -9.10 -4.96 30.85
C VAL A 438 -8.29 -5.45 32.05
N LYS A 439 -6.95 -5.38 31.99
CA LYS A 439 -6.07 -5.79 33.10
C LYS A 439 -6.15 -4.85 34.29
N ASP A 440 -6.41 -3.56 34.04
CA ASP A 440 -6.55 -2.56 35.12
C ASP A 440 -7.84 -2.77 35.92
N ILE A 441 -8.83 -3.47 35.35
CA ILE A 441 -10.12 -3.82 35.99
C ILE A 441 -10.09 -5.25 36.56
N GLY A 442 -8.97 -5.95 36.42
CA GLY A 442 -8.69 -7.21 37.11
C GLY A 442 -8.69 -8.46 36.24
N ALA A 443 -8.89 -8.34 34.92
CA ALA A 443 -8.74 -9.49 34.02
C ALA A 443 -7.27 -9.96 34.06
N LYS A 444 -7.05 -11.27 34.14
CA LYS A 444 -5.72 -11.85 34.29
C LYS A 444 -5.07 -12.13 32.95
N GLY A 445 -5.80 -12.75 32.02
CA GLY A 445 -5.23 -13.16 30.73
C GLY A 445 -4.08 -14.17 30.88
N ASP A 446 -4.11 -15.00 31.92
CA ASP A 446 -3.06 -15.96 32.28
C ASP A 446 -3.32 -17.39 31.75
N GLY A 447 -4.46 -17.60 31.08
CA GLY A 447 -4.91 -18.90 30.57
C GLY A 447 -5.45 -19.86 31.63
N ILE A 448 -5.55 -19.43 32.88
CA ILE A 448 -5.95 -20.26 34.03
C ILE A 448 -7.17 -19.67 34.72
N THR A 449 -7.12 -18.37 35.03
CA THR A 449 -8.18 -17.65 35.73
C THR A 449 -9.39 -17.45 34.83
N ASP A 450 -10.59 -17.64 35.39
CA ASP A 450 -11.83 -17.30 34.70
C ASP A 450 -11.99 -15.79 34.60
N ASP A 451 -11.83 -15.24 33.41
CA ASP A 451 -11.99 -13.82 33.13
C ASP A 451 -13.43 -13.45 32.77
N THR A 452 -14.39 -14.41 32.72
CA THR A 452 -15.75 -14.16 32.23
C THR A 452 -16.45 -13.02 32.93
N LEU A 453 -16.55 -13.06 34.26
CA LEU A 453 -17.29 -12.04 35.02
C LEU A 453 -16.64 -10.67 34.93
N VAL A 454 -15.30 -10.61 34.87
CA VAL A 454 -14.57 -9.33 34.79
C VAL A 454 -14.75 -8.72 33.40
N LEU A 455 -14.58 -9.50 32.34
CA LEU A 455 -14.83 -9.05 30.97
C LEU A 455 -16.27 -8.59 30.78
N GLN A 456 -17.24 -9.40 31.22
CA GLN A 456 -18.67 -9.06 31.14
C GLN A 456 -18.96 -7.73 31.85
N LYS A 457 -18.45 -7.55 33.07
CA LYS A 457 -18.60 -6.29 33.84
C LYS A 457 -17.99 -5.08 33.13
N ILE A 458 -16.86 -5.25 32.43
CA ILE A 458 -16.24 -4.15 31.67
C ILE A 458 -17.18 -3.69 30.56
N PHE A 459 -17.72 -4.63 29.79
CA PHE A 459 -18.67 -4.31 28.72
C PHE A 459 -19.97 -3.69 29.25
N GLU A 460 -20.49 -4.17 30.38
CA GLU A 460 -21.70 -3.63 31.00
C GLU A 460 -21.50 -2.25 31.63
N SER A 461 -20.31 -1.97 32.18
CA SER A 461 -20.02 -0.69 32.83
C SER A 461 -19.59 0.41 31.85
N ASN A 462 -19.11 0.02 30.67
CA ASN A 462 -18.68 0.94 29.63
C ASN A 462 -19.86 1.38 28.74
N LYS A 463 -20.87 2.00 29.35
CA LYS A 463 -22.07 2.52 28.66
C LYS A 463 -21.81 3.91 28.09
N GLU A 464 -22.63 4.29 27.12
CA GLU A 464 -22.74 5.69 26.66
C GLU A 464 -23.03 6.61 27.86
N ASP A 465 -22.21 7.65 28.03
CA ASP A 465 -22.46 8.69 29.03
C ASP A 465 -23.51 9.70 28.55
N GLU A 466 -23.88 10.66 29.41
CA GLU A 466 -24.94 11.66 29.13
C GLU A 466 -24.66 12.51 27.87
N ASN A 467 -23.40 12.55 27.43
CA ASN A 467 -22.93 13.29 26.26
C ASN A 467 -22.80 12.42 25.00
N GLY A 468 -23.14 11.14 25.05
CA GLY A 468 -23.03 10.24 23.90
C GLY A 468 -21.66 9.55 23.74
N SER A 469 -20.76 9.70 24.72
CA SER A 469 -19.36 9.26 24.66
C SER A 469 -19.19 7.87 25.28
N ILE A 470 -18.40 7.01 24.63
CA ILE A 470 -18.06 5.64 25.09
C ILE A 470 -16.55 5.45 24.97
N ARG A 471 -15.92 4.86 25.99
CA ARG A 471 -14.48 4.60 25.94
C ARG A 471 -14.18 3.34 25.12
N SER A 472 -13.16 3.37 24.28
CA SER A 472 -12.68 2.15 23.61
C SER A 472 -12.07 1.17 24.62
N ILE A 473 -12.22 -0.13 24.37
CA ILE A 473 -11.72 -1.22 25.23
C ILE A 473 -10.41 -1.74 24.65
N TYR A 474 -9.41 -1.90 25.52
CA TYR A 474 -8.10 -2.43 25.16
C TYR A 474 -7.82 -3.75 25.86
N ILE A 475 -7.41 -4.76 25.10
CA ILE A 475 -7.08 -6.09 25.59
C ILE A 475 -5.59 -6.35 25.35
N PRO A 476 -4.73 -6.27 26.38
CA PRO A 476 -3.32 -6.62 26.26
C PRO A 476 -3.11 -8.08 25.87
N ASN A 477 -1.95 -8.42 25.33
CA ASN A 477 -1.59 -9.80 25.04
C ASN A 477 -1.76 -10.71 26.29
N GLY A 478 -2.32 -11.90 26.07
CA GLY A 478 -2.72 -12.84 27.12
C GLY A 478 -3.77 -13.85 26.62
N ILE A 479 -3.97 -14.91 27.40
CA ILE A 479 -5.04 -15.89 27.18
C ILE A 479 -6.13 -15.65 28.23
N TYR A 480 -7.26 -15.11 27.80
CA TYR A 480 -8.40 -14.80 28.65
C TYR A 480 -9.37 -15.96 28.62
N LEU A 481 -9.35 -16.78 29.67
CA LEU A 481 -10.19 -17.97 29.75
C LEU A 481 -11.62 -17.56 30.12
N VAL A 482 -12.61 -17.96 29.34
CA VAL A 482 -14.02 -17.68 29.58
C VAL A 482 -14.83 -18.97 29.75
N SER A 483 -15.79 -18.96 30.67
CA SER A 483 -16.70 -20.07 30.98
C SER A 483 -18.15 -19.82 30.60
N ASP A 484 -18.44 -18.66 30.01
CA ASP A 484 -19.75 -18.34 29.45
C ASP A 484 -19.63 -17.29 28.33
N THR A 485 -20.74 -17.01 27.67
CA THR A 485 -20.88 -15.94 26.68
C THR A 485 -20.47 -14.60 27.28
N ILE A 486 -19.67 -13.84 26.54
CA ILE A 486 -19.46 -12.41 26.77
C ILE A 486 -20.35 -11.66 25.79
N ALA A 487 -21.32 -10.92 26.32
CA ALA A 487 -22.30 -10.19 25.53
C ALA A 487 -22.25 -8.71 25.86
N TRP A 488 -22.35 -7.87 24.83
CA TRP A 488 -22.60 -6.46 25.02
C TRP A 488 -23.64 -5.96 24.03
N GLY A 489 -24.65 -5.34 24.60
CA GLY A 489 -25.75 -4.73 23.88
C GLY A 489 -25.71 -3.24 24.13
N ASP A 490 -24.81 -2.55 23.46
CA ASP A 490 -24.82 -1.10 23.38
C ASP A 490 -24.08 -0.70 22.10
N LYS A 491 -24.45 0.45 21.53
CA LYS A 491 -23.89 0.96 20.27
C LYS A 491 -22.46 1.50 20.49
N ARG A 492 -21.76 1.80 19.39
CA ARG A 492 -20.46 2.49 19.34
C ARG A 492 -19.36 1.82 20.17
N LYS A 493 -19.31 0.49 20.16
CA LYS A 493 -18.24 -0.25 20.84
C LYS A 493 -17.04 -0.45 19.94
N ASP A 494 -15.89 -0.06 20.47
CA ASP A 494 -14.58 -0.26 19.86
C ASP A 494 -13.74 -1.16 20.77
N VAL A 495 -13.50 -2.40 20.34
CA VAL A 495 -12.76 -3.42 21.09
C VAL A 495 -11.48 -3.75 20.33
N ARG A 496 -10.34 -3.50 20.97
CA ARG A 496 -9.02 -3.66 20.34
C ARG A 496 -8.11 -4.54 21.18
N GLY A 497 -7.64 -5.63 20.59
CA GLY A 497 -6.52 -6.38 21.14
C GLY A 497 -5.18 -5.72 20.81
N GLU A 498 -4.18 -5.98 21.65
CA GLU A 498 -2.79 -5.62 21.39
C GLU A 498 -2.27 -6.28 20.12
N SER A 499 -2.60 -7.55 19.88
CA SER A 499 -2.27 -8.26 18.63
C SER A 499 -3.23 -9.42 18.38
N ARG A 500 -3.50 -9.74 17.10
CA ARG A 500 -4.37 -10.86 16.72
C ARG A 500 -3.96 -12.17 17.38
N ASP A 501 -2.68 -12.50 17.31
CA ASP A 501 -2.18 -13.82 17.71
C ASP A 501 -1.77 -13.88 19.18
N GLY A 502 -1.54 -12.73 19.83
CA GLY A 502 -1.16 -12.65 21.24
C GLY A 502 -2.35 -12.43 22.20
N VAL A 503 -3.48 -11.91 21.72
CA VAL A 503 -4.72 -11.80 22.50
C VAL A 503 -5.64 -12.97 22.15
N ILE A 504 -5.88 -13.87 23.09
CA ILE A 504 -6.72 -15.06 22.88
C ILE A 504 -7.84 -15.06 23.91
N ILE A 505 -9.08 -14.83 23.47
CA ILE A 505 -10.27 -15.07 24.28
C ILE A 505 -10.67 -16.53 24.06
N LYS A 506 -10.43 -17.37 25.07
CA LYS A 506 -10.57 -18.82 24.97
C LYS A 506 -11.75 -19.32 25.81
N LEU A 507 -12.74 -19.93 25.17
CA LEU A 507 -13.76 -20.70 25.86
C LEU A 507 -13.13 -21.95 26.49
N ARG A 508 -13.52 -22.25 27.73
CA ARG A 508 -13.11 -23.48 28.43
C ARG A 508 -13.41 -24.72 27.59
N ASP A 509 -12.54 -25.71 27.70
CA ASP A 509 -12.78 -27.00 27.07
C ASP A 509 -13.96 -27.71 27.74
N ASN A 510 -14.86 -28.32 26.95
CA ASN A 510 -16.10 -28.93 27.42
C ASN A 510 -16.92 -27.99 28.32
N CYS A 511 -17.11 -26.75 27.87
CA CYS A 511 -17.83 -25.72 28.59
C CYS A 511 -19.33 -26.04 28.63
N PRO A 512 -19.94 -26.13 29.83
CA PRO A 512 -21.37 -26.36 29.97
C PRO A 512 -22.20 -25.34 29.17
N GLY A 513 -23.19 -25.82 28.42
CA GLY A 513 -24.07 -25.01 27.59
C GLY A 513 -23.59 -24.79 26.16
N PHE A 514 -22.35 -25.19 25.83
CA PHE A 514 -21.78 -25.13 24.47
C PHE A 514 -21.62 -26.51 23.84
N GLU A 515 -22.08 -27.60 24.49
CA GLU A 515 -21.89 -28.96 24.00
C GLU A 515 -22.96 -29.40 22.97
N ASN A 516 -24.10 -28.72 22.90
CA ASN A 516 -25.23 -29.15 22.07
C ASN A 516 -25.32 -28.36 20.74
N PRO A 517 -24.92 -28.94 19.59
CA PRO A 517 -25.04 -28.28 18.29
C PRO A 517 -26.48 -28.01 17.84
N ASN A 518 -27.49 -28.63 18.44
CA ASN A 518 -28.90 -28.31 18.16
C ASN A 518 -29.42 -27.11 18.96
N ASN A 519 -28.63 -26.62 19.92
CA ASN A 519 -28.92 -25.40 20.69
C ASN A 519 -27.65 -24.54 20.76
N PRO A 520 -27.23 -23.97 19.61
CA PRO A 520 -25.93 -23.31 19.52
C PRO A 520 -25.88 -22.03 20.35
N LYS A 521 -24.71 -21.73 20.90
CA LYS A 521 -24.48 -20.60 21.80
C LYS A 521 -23.24 -19.80 21.39
N LYS A 522 -23.34 -18.47 21.41
CA LYS A 522 -22.28 -17.53 20.99
C LYS A 522 -21.25 -17.34 22.11
N VAL A 523 -19.95 -17.43 21.80
CA VAL A 523 -18.89 -17.14 22.78
C VAL A 523 -18.77 -15.63 22.97
N LEU A 524 -18.63 -14.89 21.88
CA LEU A 524 -18.81 -13.43 21.87
C LEU A 524 -20.12 -13.08 21.16
N GLN A 525 -20.94 -12.25 21.80
CA GLN A 525 -22.22 -11.81 21.26
C GLN A 525 -22.29 -10.28 21.20
N VAL A 526 -22.15 -9.75 19.99
CA VAL A 526 -22.20 -8.31 19.69
C VAL A 526 -23.58 -7.98 19.14
N GLU A 527 -24.53 -7.80 20.04
CA GLU A 527 -25.94 -7.63 19.70
C GLU A 527 -26.64 -6.70 20.67
N PHE A 528 -27.31 -5.67 20.15
CA PHE A 528 -28.12 -4.75 20.92
C PHE A 528 -29.55 -4.64 20.39
N GLY A 529 -30.52 -4.76 21.30
CA GLY A 529 -31.92 -4.41 21.05
C GLY A 529 -32.64 -5.25 19.97
N HIS A 530 -33.75 -4.71 19.50
CA HIS A 530 -34.48 -5.16 18.31
C HIS A 530 -34.28 -4.13 17.20
N GLY A 531 -33.92 -4.57 16.00
CA GLY A 531 -33.82 -3.71 14.81
C GLY A 531 -32.50 -2.94 14.65
N GLY A 532 -32.53 -1.90 13.82
CA GLY A 532 -31.37 -1.24 13.21
C GLY A 532 -30.68 -0.19 14.07
N GLN A 533 -30.51 -0.46 15.38
CA GLN A 533 -29.98 0.49 16.36
C GLN A 533 -28.56 0.15 16.85
N ASN A 534 -27.96 -0.93 16.34
CA ASN A 534 -26.66 -1.41 16.79
C ASN A 534 -25.52 -0.72 16.06
N PHE A 535 -25.43 0.61 16.20
CA PHE A 535 -24.50 1.42 15.42
C PHE A 535 -23.04 1.18 15.80
N ASP A 536 -22.12 1.32 14.83
CA ASP A 536 -20.68 1.50 15.05
C ASP A 536 -20.01 0.40 15.89
N GLN A 537 -20.13 -0.87 15.50
CA GLN A 537 -19.45 -1.97 16.18
C GLN A 537 -18.09 -2.26 15.53
N ARG A 538 -16.99 -2.13 16.28
CA ARG A 538 -15.62 -2.31 15.76
C ARG A 538 -14.84 -3.32 16.60
N LEU A 539 -14.37 -4.38 15.96
CA LEU A 539 -13.54 -5.43 16.57
C LEU A 539 -12.22 -5.55 15.84
N ARG A 540 -11.10 -5.46 16.58
CA ARG A 540 -9.76 -5.49 15.97
C ARG A 540 -8.74 -6.31 16.74
N ASN A 541 -7.89 -7.04 16.02
CA ASN A 541 -6.62 -7.60 16.52
C ASN A 541 -6.76 -8.57 17.71
N PHE A 542 -7.62 -9.58 17.65
CA PHE A 542 -7.62 -10.66 18.64
C PHE A 542 -8.08 -12.01 18.05
N THR A 543 -7.85 -13.07 18.82
CA THR A 543 -8.29 -14.43 18.52
C THR A 543 -9.44 -14.84 19.43
N ILE A 544 -10.47 -15.46 18.86
CA ILE A 544 -11.53 -16.18 19.56
C ILE A 544 -11.27 -17.69 19.39
N ASP A 545 -11.13 -18.39 20.50
CA ASP A 545 -10.81 -19.81 20.53
C ASP A 545 -11.92 -20.56 21.28
N ILE A 546 -12.68 -21.40 20.57
CA ILE A 546 -13.80 -22.10 21.22
C ILE A 546 -13.36 -23.33 22.03
N GLY A 547 -12.05 -23.58 22.19
CA GLY A 547 -11.55 -24.76 22.92
C GLY A 547 -11.88 -26.09 22.22
N LYS A 548 -11.75 -27.20 22.97
CA LYS A 548 -12.17 -28.55 22.53
C LYS A 548 -13.46 -28.98 23.21
N GLY A 549 -14.24 -29.85 22.55
CA GLY A 549 -15.46 -30.41 23.15
C GLY A 549 -16.66 -29.46 23.19
N ASN A 550 -16.64 -28.37 22.42
CA ASN A 550 -17.71 -27.37 22.35
C ASN A 550 -18.39 -27.31 20.97
N PRO A 551 -18.96 -28.42 20.46
CA PRO A 551 -19.51 -28.47 19.10
C PRO A 551 -20.73 -27.55 18.88
N GLY A 552 -21.40 -27.09 19.94
CA GLY A 552 -22.48 -26.10 19.86
C GLY A 552 -22.01 -24.64 19.92
N ALA A 553 -20.71 -24.37 20.03
CA ALA A 553 -20.21 -23.01 20.08
C ALA A 553 -20.27 -22.32 18.72
N ILE A 554 -20.80 -21.09 18.73
CA ILE A 554 -20.59 -20.08 17.70
C ILE A 554 -19.48 -19.18 18.20
N GLY A 555 -18.40 -19.02 17.42
CA GLY A 555 -17.25 -18.21 17.85
C GLY A 555 -17.64 -16.74 18.10
N LEU A 556 -18.18 -16.10 17.06
CA LEU A 556 -18.62 -14.71 17.10
C LEU A 556 -20.01 -14.57 16.51
N GLY A 557 -20.98 -14.10 17.31
CA GLY A 557 -22.21 -13.51 16.80
C GLY A 557 -22.01 -12.01 16.64
N TYR A 558 -22.06 -11.51 15.41
CA TYR A 558 -21.80 -10.11 15.10
C TYR A 558 -23.00 -9.46 14.41
N HIS A 559 -23.40 -8.30 14.93
CA HIS A 559 -24.44 -7.46 14.37
C HIS A 559 -23.97 -6.01 14.41
N THR A 560 -24.25 -5.24 13.36
CA THR A 560 -23.88 -3.83 13.27
C THR A 560 -24.84 -3.09 12.34
N ASN A 561 -25.03 -1.80 12.55
CA ASN A 561 -25.82 -0.93 11.67
C ASN A 561 -25.07 0.38 11.37
N ASN A 562 -25.36 1.00 10.23
CA ASN A 562 -24.77 2.24 9.69
C ASN A 562 -23.26 2.22 9.40
N SER A 563 -22.46 1.66 10.30
CA SER A 563 -21.03 1.46 10.17
C SER A 563 -20.61 0.32 11.09
N GLY A 564 -19.75 -0.57 10.59
CA GLY A 564 -19.26 -1.69 11.36
C GLY A 564 -18.01 -2.27 10.74
N GLU A 565 -17.18 -2.85 11.59
CA GLU A 565 -15.87 -3.32 11.21
C GLU A 565 -15.46 -4.55 12.02
N ILE A 566 -14.93 -5.54 11.30
CA ILE A 566 -14.08 -6.58 11.86
C ILE A 566 -12.77 -6.52 11.10
N TYR A 567 -11.66 -6.32 11.81
CA TYR A 567 -10.34 -6.19 11.19
C TYR A 567 -9.30 -7.06 11.90
N ASP A 568 -8.66 -7.97 11.16
CA ASP A 568 -7.54 -8.79 11.63
C ASP A 568 -7.91 -9.65 12.86
N LEU A 569 -8.90 -10.54 12.69
CA LEU A 569 -9.36 -11.48 13.70
C LEU A 569 -9.07 -12.93 13.29
N THR A 570 -8.81 -13.78 14.28
CA THR A 570 -8.82 -15.24 14.11
C THR A 570 -9.98 -15.83 14.91
N ILE A 571 -10.77 -16.72 14.33
CA ILE A 571 -11.81 -17.50 15.01
C ILE A 571 -11.51 -18.97 14.79
N ARG A 572 -11.26 -19.74 15.85
CA ARG A 572 -10.79 -21.12 15.70
C ARG A 572 -11.43 -22.11 16.65
N SER A 573 -11.51 -23.36 16.19
CA SER A 573 -11.75 -24.54 17.01
C SER A 573 -10.45 -25.33 17.23
N ASN A 574 -10.16 -25.58 18.51
CA ASN A 574 -9.08 -26.49 18.93
C ASN A 574 -9.58 -27.91 19.17
N ASP A 575 -10.83 -28.21 18.85
CA ASP A 575 -11.32 -29.58 18.86
C ASP A 575 -10.51 -30.41 17.84
N PRO A 576 -10.04 -31.63 18.19
CA PRO A 576 -9.26 -32.45 17.27
C PRO A 576 -9.98 -32.78 15.95
N GLN A 577 -11.31 -32.81 15.97
CA GLN A 577 -12.15 -32.99 14.79
C GLN A 577 -12.62 -31.67 14.18
N LYS A 578 -12.07 -30.54 14.65
CA LYS A 578 -12.40 -29.18 14.22
C LYS A 578 -13.89 -28.83 14.39
N ARG A 579 -14.56 -29.47 15.36
CA ARG A 579 -15.99 -29.27 15.64
C ARG A 579 -16.26 -27.90 16.26
N GLY A 580 -17.41 -27.35 15.90
CA GLY A 580 -17.97 -26.06 16.32
C GLY A 580 -19.18 -25.79 15.42
N HIS A 581 -20.11 -24.94 15.83
CA HIS A 581 -21.31 -24.69 15.02
C HIS A 581 -21.01 -23.71 13.88
N THR A 582 -20.69 -22.46 14.22
CA THR A 582 -20.37 -21.40 13.25
C THR A 582 -19.17 -20.59 13.71
N GLY A 583 -18.24 -20.25 12.82
CA GLY A 583 -17.14 -19.33 13.13
C GLY A 583 -17.66 -17.91 13.38
N LEU A 584 -18.11 -17.26 12.30
CA LEU A 584 -18.73 -15.92 12.32
C LEU A 584 -20.21 -16.03 11.91
N SER A 585 -21.12 -15.60 12.78
CA SER A 585 -22.56 -15.58 12.55
C SER A 585 -23.10 -14.14 12.48
N LEU A 586 -23.70 -13.79 11.35
CA LEU A 586 -24.45 -12.56 11.08
C LEU A 586 -25.92 -12.94 10.86
N ASP A 587 -26.58 -13.39 11.92
CA ASP A 587 -27.89 -14.05 11.88
C ASP A 587 -29.05 -13.16 12.37
N LYS A 588 -28.75 -11.91 12.72
CA LYS A 588 -29.73 -10.90 13.14
C LYS A 588 -30.29 -10.13 11.94
N GLU A 589 -31.50 -9.61 12.11
CA GLU A 589 -32.18 -8.76 11.12
C GLU A 589 -31.33 -7.52 10.81
N TRP A 590 -31.28 -7.15 9.53
CA TRP A 590 -30.60 -5.96 9.01
C TRP A 590 -29.08 -5.89 9.29
N PRO A 591 -28.30 -6.94 8.96
CA PRO A 591 -26.87 -6.91 9.22
C PRO A 591 -26.16 -5.90 8.30
N GLY A 592 -25.41 -4.98 8.90
CA GLY A 592 -24.56 -4.04 8.19
C GLY A 592 -25.17 -2.64 7.98
N PRO A 593 -24.56 -1.80 7.12
CA PRO A 593 -23.36 -2.10 6.35
C PRO A 593 -22.10 -2.24 7.22
N GLY A 594 -21.11 -2.99 6.72
CA GLY A 594 -19.83 -3.14 7.41
C GLY A 594 -18.75 -3.83 6.57
N LEU A 595 -17.50 -3.68 7.01
CA LEU A 595 -16.31 -4.28 6.42
C LEU A 595 -15.76 -5.38 7.32
N VAL A 596 -15.57 -6.57 6.76
CA VAL A 596 -14.87 -7.69 7.40
C VAL A 596 -13.59 -7.92 6.62
N LYS A 597 -12.44 -7.63 7.23
CA LYS A 597 -11.14 -7.67 6.54
C LYS A 597 -10.09 -8.45 7.31
N ASN A 598 -9.29 -9.25 6.60
CA ASN A 598 -8.19 -10.05 7.17
C ASN A 598 -8.68 -11.03 8.26
N VAL A 599 -9.80 -11.72 8.02
CA VAL A 599 -10.38 -12.66 9.00
C VAL A 599 -10.06 -14.11 8.64
N TYR A 600 -9.63 -14.86 9.65
CA TYR A 600 -9.23 -16.26 9.55
C TYR A 600 -10.19 -17.11 10.36
N VAL A 601 -10.85 -18.09 9.74
CA VAL A 601 -11.75 -19.03 10.43
C VAL A 601 -11.27 -20.46 10.23
N ASP A 602 -10.88 -21.12 11.32
CA ASP A 602 -10.39 -22.51 11.32
C ASP A 602 -11.31 -23.47 12.09
N GLY A 603 -11.88 -24.43 11.38
CA GLY A 603 -12.84 -25.41 11.88
C GLY A 603 -14.31 -25.00 11.68
N PHE A 604 -15.18 -25.48 12.57
CA PHE A 604 -16.64 -25.28 12.55
C PHE A 604 -17.38 -26.05 11.46
N ASP A 605 -18.68 -26.27 11.64
CA ASP A 605 -19.54 -26.79 10.57
C ASP A 605 -19.67 -25.75 9.46
N THR A 606 -19.95 -24.50 9.84
CA THR A 606 -20.03 -23.35 8.94
C THR A 606 -18.95 -22.33 9.30
N GLY A 607 -18.15 -21.89 8.32
CA GLY A 607 -17.11 -20.88 8.55
C GLY A 607 -17.72 -19.51 8.82
N ILE A 608 -18.44 -18.97 7.83
CA ILE A 608 -19.20 -17.72 7.93
C ILE A 608 -20.65 -17.99 7.55
N TYR A 609 -21.58 -17.53 8.37
CA TYR A 609 -23.01 -17.54 8.11
C TYR A 609 -23.55 -16.12 8.11
N ILE A 610 -24.27 -15.74 7.06
CA ILE A 610 -25.01 -14.48 6.99
C ILE A 610 -26.42 -14.72 6.49
N THR A 611 -27.39 -14.03 7.08
CA THR A 611 -28.79 -14.11 6.65
C THR A 611 -29.49 -12.76 6.71
N GLN A 612 -30.81 -12.77 6.48
CA GLN A 612 -31.70 -11.61 6.44
C GLN A 612 -31.45 -10.66 5.26
N ASP A 613 -32.52 -10.05 4.77
CA ASP A 613 -32.46 -9.05 3.72
C ASP A 613 -32.09 -7.67 4.29
N GLN A 614 -31.66 -6.77 3.41
CA GLN A 614 -31.32 -5.36 3.69
C GLN A 614 -29.95 -5.13 4.34
N TYR A 615 -29.28 -4.09 3.82
CA TYR A 615 -27.90 -3.69 4.11
C TYR A 615 -26.85 -4.75 3.75
N SER A 616 -25.79 -4.32 3.07
CA SER A 616 -24.79 -5.23 2.50
C SER A 616 -23.52 -5.27 3.32
N MET A 617 -22.95 -6.46 3.44
CA MET A 617 -21.63 -6.66 4.04
C MET A 617 -20.55 -6.83 2.96
N THR A 618 -19.39 -6.23 3.20
CA THR A 618 -18.20 -6.39 2.36
C THR A 618 -17.16 -7.23 3.10
N PHE A 619 -16.62 -8.23 2.42
CA PHE A 619 -15.62 -9.15 2.95
C PHE A 619 -14.35 -9.08 2.09
N GLU A 620 -13.18 -8.86 2.71
CA GLU A 620 -11.89 -8.80 2.03
C GLU A 620 -10.83 -9.66 2.74
N HIS A 621 -10.03 -10.39 1.96
CA HIS A 621 -8.93 -11.21 2.47
C HIS A 621 -9.38 -12.20 3.55
N ILE A 622 -10.39 -13.01 3.21
CA ILE A 622 -10.97 -14.00 4.12
C ILE A 622 -10.30 -15.35 3.89
N THR A 623 -9.87 -16.00 4.97
CA THR A 623 -9.34 -17.37 4.92
C THR A 623 -10.21 -18.31 5.74
N LEU A 624 -10.74 -19.35 5.09
CA LEU A 624 -11.61 -20.37 5.68
C LEU A 624 -10.97 -21.75 5.54
N THR A 625 -10.69 -22.41 6.67
CA THR A 625 -10.05 -23.73 6.69
C THR A 625 -10.79 -24.73 7.56
N ASN A 626 -10.81 -25.99 7.14
CA ASN A 626 -11.32 -27.12 7.92
C ASN A 626 -12.83 -27.03 8.32
N GLN A 627 -13.65 -26.37 7.51
CA GLN A 627 -15.10 -26.42 7.69
C GLN A 627 -15.65 -27.81 7.40
N ARG A 628 -16.68 -28.21 8.15
CA ARG A 628 -17.27 -29.56 8.09
C ARG A 628 -18.55 -29.67 7.27
N LYS A 629 -19.20 -28.54 6.93
CA LYS A 629 -20.40 -28.50 6.07
C LYS A 629 -20.28 -27.46 4.96
N VAL A 630 -19.84 -26.24 5.25
CA VAL A 630 -19.71 -25.18 4.24
C VAL A 630 -18.74 -24.10 4.71
N GLY A 631 -17.93 -23.56 3.80
CA GLY A 631 -17.06 -22.42 4.06
C GLY A 631 -17.87 -21.16 4.39
N PHE A 632 -18.57 -20.62 3.40
CA PHE A 632 -19.39 -19.42 3.50
C PHE A 632 -20.83 -19.73 3.10
N LEU A 633 -21.79 -19.51 4.00
CA LEU A 633 -23.21 -19.68 3.74
C LEU A 633 -23.90 -18.32 3.73
N ASN A 634 -24.30 -17.87 2.54
CA ASN A 634 -25.18 -16.71 2.37
C ASN A 634 -26.63 -17.19 2.23
N SER A 635 -27.47 -16.80 3.16
CA SER A 635 -28.89 -17.13 3.17
C SER A 635 -29.72 -15.85 3.20
N TRP A 636 -30.02 -15.24 2.05
CA TRP A 636 -30.83 -14.03 1.83
C TRP A 636 -30.12 -12.66 1.78
N ASN A 637 -28.83 -12.52 2.05
CA ASN A 637 -28.20 -11.18 2.11
C ASN A 637 -27.48 -10.77 0.80
N SER A 638 -27.28 -9.47 0.60
CA SER A 638 -26.48 -8.93 -0.51
C SER A 638 -25.03 -8.74 -0.06
N VAL A 639 -24.10 -9.55 -0.56
CA VAL A 639 -22.70 -9.55 -0.11
C VAL A 639 -21.72 -9.29 -1.26
N ALA A 640 -20.65 -8.57 -0.93
CA ALA A 640 -19.47 -8.44 -1.77
C ALA A 640 -18.30 -9.15 -1.09
N ILE A 641 -17.63 -10.05 -1.81
CA ILE A 641 -16.51 -10.84 -1.30
C ILE A 641 -15.34 -10.69 -2.26
N ARG A 642 -14.18 -10.31 -1.72
CA ARG A 642 -12.92 -10.24 -2.45
C ARG A 642 -11.81 -11.01 -1.76
N ASP A 643 -10.98 -11.67 -2.57
CA ASP A 643 -9.81 -12.44 -2.11
C ASP A 643 -10.19 -13.48 -1.05
N LEU A 644 -11.13 -14.36 -1.40
CA LEU A 644 -11.53 -15.48 -0.56
C LEU A 644 -10.61 -16.67 -0.80
N LYS A 645 -9.94 -17.11 0.26
CA LYS A 645 -9.23 -18.38 0.30
C LYS A 645 -10.01 -19.42 1.09
N SER A 646 -10.36 -20.53 0.46
CA SER A 646 -11.01 -21.66 1.11
C SER A 646 -10.19 -22.93 0.94
N ILE A 647 -9.86 -23.60 2.05
CA ILE A 647 -9.12 -24.86 2.07
C ILE A 647 -10.00 -25.89 2.80
N ASN A 648 -10.88 -26.53 2.03
CA ASN A 648 -11.98 -27.32 2.56
C ASN A 648 -12.31 -28.49 1.64
N ARG A 649 -12.80 -29.58 2.23
CA ARG A 649 -13.37 -30.73 1.48
C ARG A 649 -14.88 -30.62 1.26
N VAL A 650 -15.50 -29.55 1.72
CA VAL A 650 -16.94 -29.25 1.61
C VAL A 650 -17.15 -28.03 0.70
N PRO A 651 -18.37 -27.70 0.24
CA PRO A 651 -18.58 -26.47 -0.54
C PRO A 651 -17.91 -25.26 0.11
N ALA A 652 -17.13 -24.53 -0.67
CA ALA A 652 -16.53 -23.30 -0.18
C ALA A 652 -17.58 -22.20 -0.01
N ILE A 653 -18.59 -22.18 -0.89
CA ILE A 653 -19.69 -21.22 -0.85
C ILE A 653 -21.01 -21.94 -1.13
N GLU A 654 -22.03 -21.62 -0.33
CA GLU A 654 -23.43 -21.83 -0.65
C GLU A 654 -24.17 -20.48 -0.63
N ASN A 655 -24.86 -20.16 -1.72
CA ASN A 655 -25.65 -18.93 -1.88
C ASN A 655 -27.12 -19.30 -2.13
N GLN A 656 -28.01 -18.89 -1.23
CA GLN A 656 -29.43 -19.26 -1.25
C GLN A 656 -30.33 -18.16 -0.70
N GLY A 657 -31.59 -18.14 -1.10
CA GLY A 657 -32.59 -17.16 -0.67
C GLY A 657 -32.81 -16.06 -1.71
N LYS A 658 -34.05 -15.60 -1.85
CA LYS A 658 -34.49 -14.67 -2.93
C LYS A 658 -33.72 -13.36 -3.01
N MET A 659 -33.18 -12.88 -1.90
CA MET A 659 -32.42 -11.63 -1.81
C MET A 659 -30.89 -11.85 -1.78
N ALA A 660 -30.44 -13.10 -1.97
CA ALA A 660 -29.04 -13.49 -1.89
C ALA A 660 -28.26 -13.09 -3.14
N LEU A 661 -27.88 -11.82 -3.22
CA LEU A 661 -26.99 -11.28 -4.24
C LEU A 661 -25.54 -11.42 -3.79
N MET A 662 -24.73 -12.17 -4.52
CA MET A 662 -23.32 -12.35 -4.23
C MET A 662 -22.46 -11.84 -5.38
N ALA A 663 -21.59 -10.88 -5.09
CA ALA A 663 -20.48 -10.49 -5.95
C ALA A 663 -19.19 -11.10 -5.38
N LEU A 664 -18.65 -12.11 -6.04
CA LEU A 664 -17.42 -12.80 -5.67
C LEU A 664 -16.32 -12.47 -6.66
N VAL A 665 -15.23 -11.87 -6.20
CA VAL A 665 -14.11 -11.46 -7.06
C VAL A 665 -12.80 -11.92 -6.46
N GLU A 666 -11.97 -12.63 -7.22
CA GLU A 666 -10.71 -13.22 -6.75
C GLU A 666 -10.95 -14.25 -5.64
N ALA A 667 -10.95 -15.54 -5.99
CA ALA A 667 -11.06 -16.60 -4.99
C ALA A 667 -10.20 -17.82 -5.34
N GLU A 668 -9.57 -18.40 -4.31
CA GLU A 668 -8.80 -19.63 -4.39
C GLU A 668 -9.44 -20.70 -3.50
N LEU A 669 -10.13 -21.65 -4.12
CA LEU A 669 -10.91 -22.70 -3.46
C LEU A 669 -10.22 -24.04 -3.67
N SER A 670 -9.65 -24.62 -2.61
CA SER A 670 -8.73 -25.76 -2.70
C SER A 670 -9.11 -26.90 -1.77
N GLU A 671 -8.51 -28.07 -2.01
CA GLU A 671 -8.75 -29.33 -1.29
C GLU A 671 -10.18 -29.90 -1.38
N GLY A 672 -10.95 -29.44 -2.35
CA GLY A 672 -12.35 -29.83 -2.53
C GLY A 672 -12.58 -31.34 -2.69
N ASP A 673 -13.79 -31.78 -2.31
CA ASP A 673 -14.28 -33.11 -2.67
C ASP A 673 -14.78 -33.08 -4.12
N PRO A 674 -14.32 -33.99 -5.00
CA PRO A 674 -14.78 -34.06 -6.39
C PRO A 674 -16.27 -34.36 -6.55
N ASN A 675 -16.96 -34.86 -5.50
CA ASN A 675 -18.41 -35.11 -5.50
C ASN A 675 -19.23 -33.89 -5.06
N SER A 676 -18.57 -32.81 -4.66
CA SER A 676 -19.19 -31.56 -4.24
C SER A 676 -18.83 -30.43 -5.21
N PRO A 677 -19.72 -29.46 -5.46
CA PRO A 677 -19.31 -28.23 -6.11
C PRO A 677 -18.45 -27.36 -5.17
N ALA A 678 -17.59 -26.51 -5.74
CA ALA A 678 -16.89 -25.48 -4.96
C ALA A 678 -17.84 -24.35 -4.54
N ILE A 679 -18.70 -23.92 -5.47
CA ILE A 679 -19.73 -22.91 -5.28
C ILE A 679 -21.07 -23.51 -5.68
N LEU A 680 -22.03 -23.51 -4.76
CA LEU A 680 -23.42 -23.87 -5.03
C LEU A 680 -24.28 -22.60 -4.97
N ASN A 681 -24.87 -22.21 -6.10
CA ASN A 681 -25.86 -21.12 -6.16
C ASN A 681 -27.24 -21.74 -6.35
N HIS A 682 -28.07 -21.71 -5.30
CA HIS A 682 -29.42 -22.27 -5.31
C HIS A 682 -30.36 -21.48 -6.22
N SER A 683 -31.53 -22.06 -6.53
CA SER A 683 -32.49 -21.57 -7.52
C SER A 683 -33.05 -20.17 -7.29
N ASP A 684 -32.85 -19.61 -6.12
CA ASP A 684 -33.31 -18.28 -5.71
C ASP A 684 -32.17 -17.27 -5.44
N GLY A 685 -30.91 -17.68 -5.57
CA GLY A 685 -29.74 -16.81 -5.40
C GLY A 685 -29.28 -16.13 -6.69
N VAL A 686 -28.60 -14.99 -6.58
CA VAL A 686 -27.97 -14.27 -7.69
C VAL A 686 -26.45 -14.25 -7.48
N LEU A 687 -25.70 -14.81 -8.42
CA LEU A 687 -24.25 -14.84 -8.39
C LEU A 687 -23.64 -14.05 -9.56
N PHE A 688 -22.67 -13.20 -9.22
CA PHE A 688 -21.60 -12.73 -10.08
C PHE A 688 -20.27 -13.26 -9.52
N ALA A 689 -19.50 -13.96 -10.34
CA ALA A 689 -18.19 -14.49 -9.96
C ALA A 689 -17.13 -14.11 -11.00
N ARG A 690 -15.94 -13.70 -10.54
CA ARG A 690 -14.82 -13.33 -11.43
C ARG A 690 -13.49 -13.77 -10.83
N ASP A 691 -12.59 -14.27 -11.67
CA ASP A 691 -11.23 -14.69 -11.27
C ASP A 691 -11.22 -15.78 -10.18
N ILE A 692 -12.02 -16.84 -10.40
CA ILE A 692 -12.13 -17.96 -9.47
C ILE A 692 -11.18 -19.09 -9.90
N LYS A 693 -10.41 -19.61 -8.96
CA LYS A 693 -9.59 -20.81 -9.13
C LYS A 693 -10.08 -21.89 -8.18
N THR A 694 -10.25 -23.09 -8.70
CA THR A 694 -10.68 -24.25 -7.92
C THR A 694 -9.69 -25.41 -8.06
N GLN A 695 -9.49 -26.17 -6.98
CA GLN A 695 -8.68 -27.38 -6.94
C GLN A 695 -9.37 -28.43 -6.05
N GLY A 696 -9.43 -29.67 -6.51
CA GLY A 696 -10.08 -30.79 -5.82
C GLY A 696 -11.56 -30.97 -6.17
N TYR A 697 -12.29 -29.89 -6.44
CA TYR A 697 -13.67 -29.93 -6.92
C TYR A 697 -13.75 -30.31 -8.39
N LYS A 698 -14.71 -31.19 -8.76
CA LYS A 698 -15.02 -31.48 -10.18
C LYS A 698 -15.83 -30.35 -10.82
N VAL A 699 -16.76 -29.78 -10.05
CA VAL A 699 -17.63 -28.69 -10.47
C VAL A 699 -17.20 -27.43 -9.72
N ALA A 700 -16.78 -26.39 -10.43
CA ALA A 700 -16.43 -25.11 -9.80
C ALA A 700 -17.67 -24.33 -9.38
N ILE A 701 -18.68 -24.27 -10.25
CA ILE A 701 -19.96 -23.60 -9.97
C ILE A 701 -21.09 -24.53 -10.38
N ASP A 702 -21.97 -24.88 -9.44
CA ASP A 702 -23.27 -25.48 -9.70
C ASP A 702 -24.33 -24.38 -9.52
N ASN A 703 -24.78 -23.80 -10.63
CA ASN A 703 -25.76 -22.73 -10.64
C ASN A 703 -27.15 -23.28 -10.96
N GLN A 704 -28.10 -23.07 -10.07
CA GLN A 704 -29.49 -23.52 -10.19
C GLN A 704 -30.46 -22.36 -10.46
N SER A 705 -30.00 -21.11 -10.42
CA SER A 705 -30.82 -19.90 -10.59
C SER A 705 -30.58 -19.20 -11.91
N GLY A 706 -31.58 -18.48 -12.43
CA GLY A 706 -31.53 -17.85 -13.74
C GLY A 706 -31.28 -18.89 -14.84
N GLN A 707 -30.03 -18.97 -15.34
CA GLN A 707 -29.60 -20.00 -16.30
C GLN A 707 -28.94 -21.18 -15.57
N THR A 708 -29.69 -22.25 -15.34
CA THR A 708 -29.16 -23.47 -14.71
C THR A 708 -27.95 -24.01 -15.50
N GLN A 709 -26.78 -24.06 -14.86
CA GLN A 709 -25.52 -24.41 -15.51
C GLN A 709 -24.51 -24.96 -14.49
N LYS A 710 -23.76 -26.00 -14.89
CA LYS A 710 -22.57 -26.46 -14.18
C LYS A 710 -21.31 -26.04 -14.91
N ILE A 711 -20.36 -25.48 -14.18
CA ILE A 711 -19.05 -25.07 -14.69
C ILE A 711 -18.01 -26.10 -14.23
N GLU A 712 -17.65 -27.03 -15.10
CA GLU A 712 -16.63 -28.07 -14.86
C GLU A 712 -15.24 -27.60 -15.32
N SER A 713 -14.78 -26.46 -14.78
CA SER A 713 -13.46 -25.89 -15.08
C SER A 713 -12.76 -25.49 -13.79
N ALA A 714 -11.46 -25.79 -13.68
CA ALA A 714 -10.62 -25.37 -12.55
C ALA A 714 -10.41 -23.84 -12.48
N LYS A 715 -10.79 -23.11 -13.53
CA LYS A 715 -10.73 -21.65 -13.60
C LYS A 715 -12.02 -21.09 -14.16
N VAL A 716 -12.56 -20.08 -13.49
CA VAL A 716 -13.72 -19.31 -13.95
C VAL A 716 -13.31 -17.85 -14.08
N ASP A 717 -13.14 -17.39 -15.32
CA ASP A 717 -12.70 -16.02 -15.60
C ASP A 717 -13.78 -15.00 -15.23
N GLU A 718 -15.03 -15.28 -15.60
CA GLU A 718 -16.22 -14.51 -15.24
C GLU A 718 -17.48 -15.37 -15.41
N PHE A 719 -18.45 -15.23 -14.51
CA PHE A 719 -19.73 -15.93 -14.52
C PHE A 719 -20.84 -15.04 -13.95
N ILE A 720 -22.00 -15.04 -14.61
CA ILE A 720 -23.20 -14.35 -14.16
C ILE A 720 -24.36 -15.36 -14.26
N SER A 721 -25.09 -15.53 -13.16
CA SER A 721 -26.21 -16.46 -13.06
C SER A 721 -27.45 -16.09 -13.90
N HIS A 722 -27.68 -14.79 -14.13
CA HIS A 722 -28.89 -14.28 -14.78
C HIS A 722 -28.59 -13.57 -16.11
N PRO A 723 -29.56 -13.50 -17.04
CA PRO A 723 -29.41 -12.74 -18.27
C PRO A 723 -29.04 -11.27 -18.01
N ILE A 724 -28.13 -10.75 -18.80
CA ILE A 724 -27.66 -9.37 -18.67
C ILE A 724 -28.63 -8.45 -19.39
N SER A 725 -29.21 -7.51 -18.64
CA SER A 725 -30.04 -6.45 -19.18
C SER A 725 -29.20 -5.20 -19.43
N ASN A 726 -29.13 -4.76 -20.68
CA ASN A 726 -28.37 -3.57 -21.07
C ASN A 726 -29.31 -2.47 -21.55
N LEU A 727 -29.18 -1.26 -21.00
CA LEU A 727 -29.88 -0.06 -21.50
C LEU A 727 -29.34 0.41 -22.87
N PHE A 728 -28.09 0.06 -23.20
CA PHE A 728 -27.38 0.44 -24.42
C PHE A 728 -26.55 -0.74 -24.96
N PRO A 729 -26.25 -0.79 -26.28
CA PRO A 729 -25.36 -1.80 -26.85
C PRO A 729 -23.98 -1.77 -26.17
N SER A 730 -23.72 -2.74 -25.30
CA SER A 730 -22.48 -2.87 -24.53
C SER A 730 -22.16 -4.35 -24.33
N SER A 731 -20.88 -4.64 -24.04
CA SER A 731 -20.45 -6.01 -23.72
C SER A 731 -21.20 -6.50 -22.48
N GLY A 732 -21.67 -7.75 -22.50
CA GLY A 732 -22.18 -8.45 -21.32
C GLY A 732 -21.06 -8.94 -20.40
N GLN A 733 -19.96 -8.20 -20.30
CA GLN A 733 -18.83 -8.55 -19.44
C GLN A 733 -18.47 -7.38 -18.55
N SER A 734 -17.90 -7.66 -17.38
CA SER A 734 -17.43 -6.61 -16.49
C SER A 734 -16.31 -5.80 -17.14
N LEU A 735 -16.11 -4.55 -16.67
CA LEU A 735 -15.03 -3.69 -17.15
C LEU A 735 -13.62 -4.20 -16.79
N ARG A 736 -13.53 -5.23 -15.93
CA ARG A 736 -12.28 -5.81 -15.41
C ARG A 736 -11.28 -4.74 -14.95
N LEU A 737 -11.80 -3.71 -14.27
CA LEU A 737 -10.95 -2.69 -13.65
C LEU A 737 -10.07 -3.35 -12.60
N PRO A 738 -8.78 -2.95 -12.48
CA PRO A 738 -7.95 -3.30 -11.34
C PRO A 738 -8.68 -2.90 -10.05
N ILE A 739 -8.68 -3.78 -9.05
CA ILE A 739 -9.20 -3.47 -7.73
C ILE A 739 -8.01 -3.12 -6.85
N GLU A 740 -8.01 -1.91 -6.29
CA GLU A 740 -7.02 -1.51 -5.29
C GLU A 740 -7.44 -2.07 -3.93
N ASP A 741 -6.47 -2.53 -3.13
CA ASP A 741 -6.75 -2.95 -1.76
C ASP A 741 -7.21 -1.76 -0.92
N THR A 742 -8.21 -2.00 -0.06
CA THR A 742 -8.60 -1.03 0.95
C THR A 742 -7.33 -0.61 1.72
N PRO A 743 -7.03 0.68 1.84
CA PRO A 743 -5.76 1.14 2.40
C PRO A 743 -5.55 0.58 3.81
N ASN A 744 -4.36 0.05 4.08
CA ASN A 744 -3.95 -0.25 5.45
C ASN A 744 -3.41 1.05 6.07
N ILE A 745 -3.98 1.49 7.19
CA ILE A 745 -3.46 2.61 7.97
C ILE A 745 -2.51 2.04 9.04
N PRO A 746 -1.19 2.07 8.84
CA PRO A 746 -0.26 1.60 9.86
C PRO A 746 -0.35 2.51 11.08
N TYR A 747 -0.44 1.90 12.25
CA TYR A 747 -0.23 2.61 13.50
C TYR A 747 1.24 3.06 13.54
N GLY A 748 1.51 4.36 13.50
CA GLY A 748 2.85 4.88 13.84
C GLY A 748 3.25 4.42 15.24
N ASP A 749 4.53 4.43 15.60
CA ASP A 749 5.02 3.90 16.89
C ASP A 749 4.18 4.44 18.08
N PRO A 750 3.40 3.60 18.77
CA PRO A 750 2.58 4.00 19.91
C PRO A 750 3.36 4.70 21.02
N SER A 751 4.68 4.46 21.14
CA SER A 751 5.55 5.15 22.10
C SER A 751 5.68 6.66 21.83
N THR A 752 5.45 7.06 20.58
CA THR A 752 5.48 8.47 20.14
C THR A 752 4.13 9.16 20.33
N TRP A 753 3.08 8.44 20.76
CA TRP A 753 1.75 9.01 20.85
C TRP A 753 1.62 9.96 22.04
N ALA A 754 0.74 10.94 21.91
CA ALA A 754 0.44 11.90 22.97
C ALA A 754 -1.07 12.10 23.13
N ASN A 755 -1.53 12.05 24.39
CA ASN A 755 -2.90 12.37 24.76
C ASN A 755 -3.16 13.88 24.64
N VAL A 756 -4.14 14.28 23.84
CA VAL A 756 -4.50 15.69 23.58
C VAL A 756 -4.93 16.44 24.85
N SER A 757 -5.54 15.76 25.81
CA SER A 757 -6.00 16.37 27.07
C SER A 757 -4.84 16.86 27.94
N LYS A 758 -3.63 16.32 27.75
CA LYS A 758 -2.41 16.85 28.39
C LYS A 758 -1.97 18.20 27.81
N TYR A 759 -2.65 18.69 26.78
CA TYR A 759 -2.37 19.95 26.09
C TYR A 759 -3.53 20.93 26.13
N ASN A 760 -4.37 20.85 27.18
CA ASN A 760 -5.53 21.71 27.41
C ASN A 760 -6.66 21.57 26.38
N ALA A 761 -6.67 20.48 25.61
CA ALA A 761 -7.88 20.10 24.89
C ALA A 761 -8.86 19.49 25.91
N ILE A 762 -10.06 20.04 26.00
CA ILE A 762 -11.07 19.62 26.96
C ILE A 762 -12.13 18.85 26.17
N PRO A 763 -12.20 17.51 26.31
CA PRO A 763 -13.20 16.76 25.57
C PRO A 763 -14.62 17.10 26.05
N ASP A 764 -15.58 16.95 25.14
CA ASP A 764 -17.02 17.05 25.39
C ASP A 764 -17.51 18.39 26.00
N ASP A 765 -16.78 19.51 25.81
CA ASP A 765 -17.17 20.83 26.34
C ASP A 765 -17.85 21.74 25.29
N ASP A 766 -18.07 21.23 24.08
CA ASP A 766 -18.60 21.95 22.91
C ASP A 766 -17.78 23.20 22.47
N GLU A 767 -16.62 23.45 23.06
CA GLU A 767 -15.72 24.56 22.73
C GLU A 767 -14.66 24.15 21.70
N ASP A 768 -14.06 25.13 21.00
CA ASP A 768 -13.09 24.83 19.93
C ASP A 768 -11.71 24.44 20.50
N ASP A 769 -11.44 23.14 20.53
CA ASP A 769 -10.14 22.57 20.90
C ASP A 769 -9.04 22.83 19.87
N GLY A 770 -9.39 23.30 18.67
CA GLY A 770 -8.47 23.50 17.55
C GLY A 770 -7.25 24.33 17.93
N VAL A 771 -7.41 25.37 18.77
CA VAL A 771 -6.31 26.23 19.22
C VAL A 771 -5.34 25.50 20.16
N ALA A 772 -5.86 24.67 21.08
CA ALA A 772 -5.07 23.90 22.02
C ALA A 772 -4.23 22.84 21.29
N ILE A 773 -4.88 22.11 20.36
CA ILE A 773 -4.25 21.06 19.58
C ILE A 773 -3.22 21.65 18.59
N GLN A 774 -3.54 22.77 17.91
CA GLN A 774 -2.66 23.41 16.93
C GLN A 774 -1.40 24.06 17.55
N LYS A 775 -1.51 24.67 18.74
CA LYS A 775 -0.35 25.25 19.45
C LYS A 775 0.73 24.21 19.77
N ARG A 776 0.38 22.92 19.80
CA ARG A 776 1.30 21.84 20.16
C ARG A 776 1.67 20.89 19.02
N LEU A 777 0.81 20.68 18.03
CA LEU A 777 1.14 19.99 16.77
C LEU A 777 2.36 20.59 16.07
N ILE A 778 2.52 21.92 16.10
CA ILE A 778 3.67 22.62 15.49
C ILE A 778 4.98 22.38 16.26
N ARG A 779 4.92 21.88 17.51
CA ARG A 779 6.10 21.72 18.40
C ARG A 779 6.42 20.27 18.79
N ALA A 780 5.55 19.30 18.52
CA ALA A 780 5.73 17.92 18.94
C ALA A 780 5.75 16.97 17.72
N LEU A 781 6.85 16.25 17.51
CA LEU A 781 6.97 15.11 16.58
C LEU A 781 6.18 13.90 17.11
N LYS A 782 4.91 14.08 17.47
CA LYS A 782 4.09 13.05 18.15
C LYS A 782 2.78 12.83 17.40
N LEU A 783 2.36 11.58 17.30
CA LEU A 783 1.00 11.23 16.86
C LEU A 783 0.03 11.59 17.99
N PHE A 784 -1.11 12.22 17.69
CA PHE A 784 -2.10 12.56 18.72
C PHE A 784 -3.18 11.49 18.80
N ILE A 785 -3.57 11.13 20.02
CA ILE A 785 -4.71 10.25 20.28
C ILE A 785 -5.86 11.12 20.79
N PHE A 786 -7.01 11.01 20.14
CA PHE A 786 -8.28 11.61 20.57
C PHE A 786 -9.07 10.55 21.35
N LEU A 787 -9.49 10.90 22.55
CA LEU A 787 -10.00 9.92 23.52
C LEU A 787 -11.52 9.99 23.71
N ARG A 788 -12.12 11.07 23.21
CA ARG A 788 -13.52 11.49 23.32
C ARG A 788 -13.84 12.48 22.18
N GLU A 789 -15.09 12.94 22.09
CA GLU A 789 -15.46 13.94 21.09
C GLU A 789 -14.78 15.28 21.42
N HIS A 790 -14.10 15.84 20.41
CA HIS A 790 -13.44 17.13 20.49
C HIS A 790 -14.04 18.02 19.41
N THR A 791 -14.56 19.18 19.81
CA THR A 791 -15.17 20.11 18.87
C THR A 791 -14.07 20.92 18.18
N ILE A 792 -14.01 20.81 16.87
CA ILE A 792 -13.06 21.57 16.03
C ILE A 792 -13.89 22.48 15.13
N GLN A 793 -13.97 23.76 15.49
CA GLN A 793 -14.78 24.72 14.73
C GLN A 793 -14.01 25.31 13.53
N ASN A 794 -12.70 25.09 13.47
CA ASN A 794 -11.84 25.59 12.41
C ASN A 794 -11.82 24.65 11.18
N ARG A 795 -12.45 25.07 10.07
CA ARG A 795 -12.61 24.27 8.83
C ARG A 795 -11.31 23.73 8.23
N VAL A 796 -10.18 24.41 8.46
CA VAL A 796 -8.84 23.97 7.98
C VAL A 796 -8.32 22.79 8.80
N PHE A 797 -8.68 22.72 10.08
CA PHE A 797 -8.25 21.66 11.00
C PHE A 797 -9.13 20.41 10.88
N ALA A 798 -10.45 20.61 10.68
CA ALA A 798 -11.35 19.53 10.29
C ALA A 798 -10.84 18.83 9.01
N PHE A 799 -10.33 19.55 8.01
CA PHE A 799 -9.75 18.94 6.81
C PHE A 799 -8.48 18.11 7.08
N ALA A 800 -7.65 18.49 8.07
CA ALA A 800 -6.41 17.79 8.43
C ALA A 800 -6.64 16.53 9.30
N VAL A 801 -7.60 16.59 10.22
CA VAL A 801 -8.04 15.43 11.03
C VAL A 801 -8.92 14.50 10.19
N THR A 802 -9.80 15.05 9.36
CA THR A 802 -10.57 14.26 8.38
C THR A 802 -9.63 13.66 7.33
N LEU A 803 -8.52 14.27 6.92
CA LEU A 803 -7.52 13.57 6.08
C LEU A 803 -6.81 12.41 6.81
N ALA A 804 -6.88 12.32 8.13
CA ALA A 804 -6.39 11.18 8.91
C ALA A 804 -7.49 10.12 9.17
N GLU A 805 -8.77 10.52 9.25
CA GLU A 805 -9.92 9.60 9.47
C GLU A 805 -10.71 9.22 8.21
N SER A 806 -10.78 10.06 7.18
CA SER A 806 -11.43 9.78 5.87
C SER A 806 -10.59 8.93 4.91
N TRP A 807 -9.61 8.22 5.47
CA TRP A 807 -8.96 7.06 4.86
C TRP A 807 -9.36 5.74 5.56
N VAL A 808 -10.40 5.76 6.42
CA VAL A 808 -11.07 4.60 7.03
C VAL A 808 -12.38 4.31 6.32
#